data_AF-A0A8J5F3L2-F1
#
_entry.id   AF-A0A8J5F3L2-F1
#
_cell.length_a   1.000
_cell.length_b   1.000
_cell.length_c   1.000
_cell.angle_alpha   90.00
_cell.angle_beta   90.00
_cell.angle_gamma   90.00
#
_symmetry.space_group_name_H-M   'P 1'
#
loop_
_entity.id
_entity.type
_entity.pdbx_description
1 polymer ?
#
loop_
_entity_poly.entity_id
_entity_poly.type
_entity_poly.pdbx_seq_one_letter_code
_entity_poly.pdbx_strand_id
1 'polypeptide(L)'
;MRGAVGEKKRETWPCIIPESPGPIEPDVDGPCIPVRIPTRTASLAGLIPASHAPFFPFLLRPSLKRYSHGTGSAASDHSHTFVYRIGQITTEKPMQASSSRFNPRQIPTSPSSPLVLLTLAERQRLDRGGAGGLLEESSLHYSSIPFPRLLSDTVRAELNRFVLKAWFVVVCVGEGFYFFGVCFKEAICFGVCAGRTMERARKLASQATIRRVISRTFPFSAITAAANRNLAPAALFPVSCFTTSLFRVPASTRSLLRNAQIRLVSIDALRPSDTFPRRHNSVTPQEQSAMAASCGFSSLDELIDATVPASIRLPDMKFYKFDAGLTESEMIAHMSRLAAKNKVFKSFIGMGYYGTFVPSVILRNIMENPAWYTQYTPYQAEIAQGRLESLLNFQTMVTDLTALPMSNASLLDEGTAAAEAMAMCDNIQRGKRKTFLVASNCHPQTIDVCKTRADGFGIKVVVTDLKDFDYNSNDVCGVLVQYPGTEGEILDYGEFVKHAHAHGVKVVMATDLLALTVLKPPGEFGADIVVGSAQRFGVPMGYGGPHAAFLATSQEYKRMMPGRIIGVSVDSTGKPALRMAMQTREQHIRRDKATSNICTAQALLANMATMYALYHGPEGLKEIADRVHGLACDFALGLKKLGTVNVQDLPFFDTVKVNCSNAKAIAEEACKNEMNIRVVDSNTVTVAFDETATLEDVDKLLKVFACGKPVNFTAESLAPEVQSRLPKGLVRESPYLSHPIFNSYHTEHELLRYMHKLQSKDLSLCHSMIPLGSCTMKLNATVEMMPVTWPSFANLHPFVPADQARGYQEMFKDLGELLCTVTGFDSFSLQPNAGAAGEYAGLMVIRAYHLSKGDSHRNVCIIPVSAHGTNPASAAMCGMKIVAVGTDSKGNINIEELRKAAEEHKDNLAALMVTYPSTHGVYEEGIDEICNIIHQNGGQVYMDGANMNAQVGLTSPGFIGADVCHLNLHKTFCIPHGGGGPGMGPIGVKKHLAPFLPSHPVVPTGGIPPPENAQPLGTISSAPWGSALILSISYTYIAMMGSTGLTNASKIAILNANYMAKRLENYYPILFRGVNGTVAHEFIVDLRAFKISAGIEPEDVAKRLMDYGFHAPTMSWPVPGTLMIEPTESESKAELDRFCDALISIREEIAQIESGKADINVNVLKGAPHPPSLLMSDTWNKPYSREYAAFPASWLRGAKFWPSTGRVDNVYGDRNLICTLLPVAQMAEEAAAAAATA
;
A
#
# COMPACT_ATOMS: atom_id res chain seq x y z
N MET A 1 -27.71 3.08 -36.29
CA MET A 1 -28.68 3.04 -37.42
C MET A 1 -29.70 1.93 -37.17
N ARG A 2 -30.80 1.84 -37.93
CA ARG A 2 -31.94 0.92 -37.69
C ARG A 2 -31.94 -0.30 -38.64
N GLY A 3 -32.56 -1.40 -38.18
CA GLY A 3 -33.20 -2.43 -39.03
C GLY A 3 -32.59 -3.84 -38.96
N ALA A 4 -33.35 -4.93 -39.22
CA ALA A 4 -34.80 -5.08 -39.31
C ALA A 4 -35.25 -6.57 -39.27
N VAL A 5 -36.35 -6.85 -38.55
CA VAL A 5 -37.43 -7.86 -38.79
C VAL A 5 -37.10 -9.31 -39.21
N GLY A 6 -37.67 -10.28 -38.47
CA GLY A 6 -37.96 -11.66 -38.93
C GLY A 6 -38.91 -12.37 -37.95
N GLU A 7 -39.99 -13.04 -38.42
CA GLU A 7 -41.08 -13.57 -37.56
C GLU A 7 -41.28 -15.10 -37.57
N LYS A 8 -41.61 -15.63 -36.38
CA LYS A 8 -42.60 -16.70 -36.05
C LYS A 8 -42.76 -17.96 -36.94
N LYS A 9 -42.73 -19.13 -36.27
CA LYS A 9 -43.89 -20.06 -36.18
C LYS A 9 -43.81 -20.98 -34.94
N ARG A 10 -44.82 -21.84 -34.73
CA ARG A 10 -45.17 -22.55 -33.47
C ARG A 10 -45.20 -24.09 -33.60
N GLU A 11 -45.53 -24.75 -32.48
CA GLU A 11 -46.05 -26.13 -32.28
C GLU A 11 -44.97 -27.24 -32.15
N THR A 12 -45.08 -28.25 -31.24
CA THR A 12 -46.17 -28.67 -30.33
C THR A 12 -45.64 -29.36 -29.04
N TRP A 13 -46.48 -29.51 -28.00
CA TRP A 13 -46.25 -30.37 -26.80
C TRP A 13 -46.95 -31.76 -26.95
N PRO A 14 -46.59 -32.79 -26.16
CA PRO A 14 -47.34 -33.07 -24.91
C PRO A 14 -46.48 -33.51 -23.70
N CYS A 15 -47.08 -33.51 -22.50
CA CYS A 15 -46.46 -33.93 -21.23
C CYS A 15 -46.65 -35.44 -20.94
N ILE A 16 -45.95 -35.96 -19.92
CA ILE A 16 -46.54 -36.58 -18.69
C ILE A 16 -45.43 -36.91 -17.66
N ILE A 17 -45.81 -37.00 -16.39
CA ILE A 17 -45.02 -37.22 -15.14
C ILE A 17 -45.75 -38.34 -14.32
N PRO A 18 -45.36 -38.79 -13.10
CA PRO A 18 -44.26 -38.40 -12.19
C PRO A 18 -43.51 -39.61 -11.52
N GLU A 19 -42.78 -39.29 -10.43
CA GLU A 19 -42.65 -40.03 -9.16
C GLU A 19 -41.38 -40.85 -8.83
N SER A 20 -41.20 -41.03 -7.52
CA SER A 20 -39.96 -41.29 -6.76
C SER A 20 -40.32 -42.22 -5.56
N PRO A 21 -39.60 -42.30 -4.42
CA PRO A 21 -38.19 -41.99 -4.08
C PRO A 21 -37.48 -43.20 -3.41
N GLY A 22 -36.25 -43.03 -2.93
CA GLY A 22 -35.78 -43.81 -1.76
C GLY A 22 -34.37 -44.40 -1.81
N PRO A 23 -33.81 -44.77 -0.64
CA PRO A 23 -32.45 -44.33 -0.29
C PRO A 23 -31.56 -45.44 0.32
N ILE A 24 -30.46 -45.01 0.97
CA ILE A 24 -29.68 -45.65 2.06
C ILE A 24 -28.20 -45.96 1.73
N GLU A 25 -27.35 -45.48 2.64
CA GLU A 25 -25.88 -45.62 2.83
C GLU A 25 -25.57 -46.84 3.76
N PRO A 26 -24.32 -47.15 4.18
CA PRO A 26 -22.98 -46.70 3.74
C PRO A 26 -21.95 -47.86 3.61
N ASP A 27 -20.65 -47.50 3.53
CA ASP A 27 -19.58 -47.94 4.48
C ASP A 27 -18.49 -49.00 4.15
N VAL A 28 -17.32 -48.76 4.78
CA VAL A 28 -16.13 -49.61 5.13
C VAL A 28 -15.14 -50.15 4.05
N ASP A 29 -13.88 -49.74 4.24
CA ASP A 29 -12.53 -50.35 4.02
C ASP A 29 -12.30 -51.64 3.19
N GLY A 30 -11.12 -51.71 2.53
CA GLY A 30 -10.46 -53.01 2.23
C GLY A 30 -9.27 -52.95 1.24
N PRO A 31 -8.05 -53.47 1.55
CA PRO A 31 -6.84 -53.11 0.80
C PRO A 31 -6.09 -54.26 0.06
N CYS A 32 -4.99 -53.87 -0.60
CA CYS A 32 -3.80 -54.67 -0.98
C CYS A 32 -3.78 -55.50 -2.30
N ILE A 33 -3.14 -54.90 -3.32
CA ILE A 33 -2.08 -55.47 -4.20
C ILE A 33 -1.22 -56.58 -3.50
N PRO A 34 -0.57 -57.56 -4.21
CA PRO A 34 0.43 -57.25 -5.27
C PRO A 34 0.82 -58.32 -6.36
N VAL A 35 1.47 -57.86 -7.46
CA VAL A 35 2.30 -58.59 -8.49
C VAL A 35 1.69 -59.83 -9.24
N ARG A 36 2.11 -60.27 -10.45
CA ARG A 36 3.40 -60.16 -11.18
C ARG A 36 3.31 -60.38 -12.71
N ILE A 37 4.19 -59.70 -13.44
CA ILE A 37 4.77 -60.01 -14.80
C ILE A 37 5.26 -61.48 -14.95
N PRO A 38 5.56 -62.02 -16.18
CA PRO A 38 5.95 -61.37 -17.46
C PRO A 38 5.02 -61.76 -18.66
N THR A 39 5.33 -61.88 -19.98
CA THR A 39 6.53 -62.01 -20.87
C THR A 39 6.06 -61.81 -22.35
N ARG A 40 6.81 -61.61 -23.47
CA ARG A 40 8.24 -61.37 -23.85
C ARG A 40 8.32 -60.87 -25.33
N THR A 41 9.48 -60.31 -25.76
CA THR A 41 10.20 -60.33 -27.09
C THR A 41 9.51 -60.70 -28.44
N ALA A 42 9.96 -60.29 -29.65
CA ALA A 42 10.90 -59.27 -30.17
C ALA A 42 11.04 -59.41 -31.73
N SER A 43 11.89 -58.59 -32.39
CA SER A 43 12.39 -58.69 -33.79
C SER A 43 11.40 -58.27 -34.91
N LEU A 44 11.79 -57.91 -36.15
CA LEU A 44 13.12 -57.80 -36.83
C LEU A 44 13.06 -56.67 -37.90
N ALA A 45 14.09 -56.50 -38.77
CA ALA A 45 14.29 -55.29 -39.61
C ALA A 45 14.60 -55.54 -41.11
N GLY A 46 14.39 -54.51 -41.96
CA GLY A 46 14.79 -54.37 -43.38
C GLY A 46 14.13 -53.10 -43.99
N LEU A 47 14.82 -52.11 -44.61
CA LEU A 47 15.68 -52.06 -45.81
C LEU A 47 14.93 -51.89 -47.17
N ILE A 48 14.61 -50.62 -47.55
CA ILE A 48 15.19 -49.81 -48.68
C ILE A 48 15.48 -50.54 -50.03
N PRO A 49 15.27 -49.98 -51.28
CA PRO A 49 14.94 -48.60 -51.74
C PRO A 49 13.84 -48.43 -52.86
N ALA A 50 13.58 -47.18 -53.33
CA ALA A 50 13.80 -46.70 -54.74
C ALA A 50 12.73 -45.80 -55.46
N SER A 51 13.24 -44.70 -56.06
CA SER A 51 12.89 -44.02 -57.35
C SER A 51 11.59 -43.20 -57.62
N HIS A 52 11.80 -41.88 -57.81
CA HIS A 52 11.34 -40.97 -58.90
C HIS A 52 9.84 -40.59 -59.15
N ALA A 53 9.63 -39.34 -59.59
CA ALA A 53 8.35 -38.69 -60.00
C ALA A 53 8.16 -38.73 -61.56
N PRO A 54 7.03 -38.24 -62.17
CA PRO A 54 6.83 -36.80 -62.47
C PRO A 54 5.36 -36.26 -62.66
N PHE A 55 5.23 -34.96 -63.06
CA PHE A 55 4.12 -34.24 -63.77
C PHE A 55 3.07 -33.33 -63.06
N PHE A 56 2.50 -32.43 -63.89
CA PHE A 56 1.63 -31.23 -63.70
C PHE A 56 0.17 -31.49 -64.22
N PRO A 57 -0.84 -30.57 -64.26
CA PRO A 57 -0.88 -29.09 -64.15
C PRO A 57 -2.00 -28.57 -63.17
N PHE A 58 -2.76 -27.43 -63.25
CA PHE A 58 -2.92 -26.29 -64.19
C PHE A 58 -3.70 -25.09 -63.56
N LEU A 59 -3.52 -23.84 -64.07
CA LEU A 59 -4.44 -22.65 -64.04
C LEU A 59 -4.88 -22.06 -62.66
N LEU A 60 -5.18 -20.75 -62.46
CA LEU A 60 -5.33 -19.56 -63.32
C LEU A 60 -4.93 -18.25 -62.58
N ARG A 61 -4.63 -17.17 -63.32
CA ARG A 61 -4.37 -15.77 -62.87
C ARG A 61 -5.02 -14.81 -63.89
N PRO A 62 -5.39 -13.55 -63.59
CA PRO A 62 -4.44 -12.42 -63.44
C PRO A 62 -4.93 -11.39 -62.37
N SER A 63 -4.51 -10.12 -62.21
CA SER A 63 -3.59 -9.13 -62.85
C SER A 63 -3.30 -8.02 -61.80
N LEU A 64 -2.26 -7.17 -61.74
CA LEU A 64 -0.97 -6.95 -62.45
C LEU A 64 0.00 -6.34 -61.36
N LYS A 65 0.75 -5.21 -61.37
CA LYS A 65 1.36 -4.20 -62.30
C LYS A 65 2.40 -3.43 -61.43
N ARG A 66 3.66 -3.08 -61.79
CA ARG A 66 4.65 -3.53 -62.80
C ARG A 66 6.04 -2.92 -62.48
N TYR A 67 7.13 -3.72 -62.51
CA TYR A 67 8.57 -3.35 -62.70
C TYR A 67 9.25 -2.34 -61.74
N SER A 68 10.59 -2.24 -61.65
CA SER A 68 11.74 -2.92 -62.31
C SER A 68 12.88 -3.14 -61.30
N HIS A 69 13.48 -4.33 -61.19
CA HIS A 69 14.72 -4.79 -61.87
C HIS A 69 15.98 -3.92 -61.68
N GLY A 70 17.14 -4.46 -61.27
CA GLY A 70 17.43 -5.85 -60.83
C GLY A 70 18.92 -6.24 -60.89
N THR A 71 19.24 -7.48 -60.45
CA THR A 71 20.54 -8.21 -60.56
C THR A 71 21.79 -7.55 -59.94
N GLY A 72 22.72 -8.18 -59.21
CA GLY A 72 23.00 -9.56 -58.73
C GLY A 72 24.46 -9.59 -58.18
N SER A 73 25.05 -10.64 -57.62
CA SER A 73 24.61 -11.96 -57.10
C SER A 73 25.87 -12.76 -56.64
N ALA A 74 25.78 -13.65 -55.62
CA ALA A 74 26.87 -14.49 -55.05
C ALA A 74 27.98 -13.69 -54.29
N ALA A 75 28.84 -14.25 -53.41
CA ALA A 75 28.81 -15.45 -52.52
C ALA A 75 30.02 -15.39 -51.53
N SER A 76 30.24 -16.46 -50.75
CA SER A 76 31.47 -16.85 -50.01
C SER A 76 32.07 -15.92 -48.91
N ASP A 77 31.93 -16.40 -47.68
CA ASP A 77 33.00 -16.77 -46.73
C ASP A 77 34.13 -15.84 -46.21
N HIS A 78 34.38 -16.05 -44.91
CA HIS A 78 35.69 -16.10 -44.22
C HIS A 78 36.49 -14.81 -43.92
N SER A 79 36.50 -14.44 -42.63
CA SER A 79 37.67 -14.11 -41.78
C SER A 79 38.86 -13.29 -42.34
N HIS A 80 39.21 -12.18 -41.68
CA HIS A 80 40.18 -12.26 -40.56
C HIS A 80 40.36 -11.00 -39.69
N THR A 81 40.92 -11.28 -38.52
CA THR A 81 41.38 -10.47 -37.37
C THR A 81 42.56 -9.52 -37.68
N PHE A 82 42.94 -8.67 -36.69
CA PHE A 82 44.17 -7.85 -36.54
C PHE A 82 44.21 -6.47 -37.25
N VAL A 83 44.86 -5.41 -36.73
CA VAL A 83 45.15 -4.94 -35.34
C VAL A 83 45.75 -3.49 -35.41
N TYR A 84 45.91 -2.79 -34.26
CA TYR A 84 46.68 -1.54 -34.01
C TYR A 84 47.61 -0.98 -35.14
N ARG A 85 47.76 0.34 -35.33
CA ARG A 85 48.22 1.29 -34.27
C ARG A 85 48.02 2.79 -34.62
N ILE A 86 48.17 3.62 -33.58
CA ILE A 86 48.02 5.09 -33.48
C ILE A 86 48.99 5.90 -34.38
N GLY A 87 48.56 7.09 -34.83
CA GLY A 87 49.41 8.20 -35.29
C GLY A 87 48.77 9.59 -34.99
N GLN A 88 49.57 10.64 -34.76
CA GLN A 88 49.12 11.99 -34.35
C GLN A 88 49.64 13.12 -35.28
N ILE A 89 48.82 14.18 -35.47
CA ILE A 89 49.10 15.65 -35.30
C ILE A 89 50.50 16.18 -35.78
N THR A 90 50.69 17.24 -36.61
CA THR A 90 49.87 18.44 -36.97
C THR A 90 49.73 18.67 -38.52
N THR A 91 50.04 19.76 -39.28
CA THR A 91 50.67 21.11 -39.06
C THR A 91 50.37 22.16 -40.17
N GLU A 92 50.08 23.41 -39.77
CA GLU A 92 50.35 24.73 -40.43
C GLU A 92 49.79 25.22 -41.80
N LYS A 93 50.08 26.50 -42.10
CA LYS A 93 49.53 27.46 -43.14
C LYS A 93 50.72 28.02 -44.01
N PRO A 94 50.75 29.21 -44.71
CA PRO A 94 49.79 30.31 -44.96
C PRO A 94 49.84 30.97 -46.40
N MET A 95 49.44 32.26 -46.51
CA MET A 95 49.52 33.23 -47.64
C MET A 95 48.32 33.29 -48.64
N GLN A 96 47.92 34.43 -49.26
CA GLN A 96 48.10 35.89 -48.99
C GLN A 96 47.11 36.73 -49.86
N ALA A 97 46.68 37.93 -49.42
CA ALA A 97 46.36 39.13 -50.26
C ALA A 97 45.86 40.34 -49.42
N SER A 98 46.00 41.58 -49.94
CA SER A 98 45.47 42.85 -49.41
C SER A 98 45.52 43.92 -50.55
N SER A 99 45.11 45.20 -50.46
CA SER A 99 44.56 46.13 -49.44
C SER A 99 43.83 47.28 -50.21
N SER A 100 43.34 48.43 -49.72
CA SER A 100 42.70 49.00 -48.49
C SER A 100 42.49 50.53 -48.78
N ARG A 101 41.68 51.31 -48.01
CA ARG A 101 41.87 52.79 -47.78
C ARG A 101 40.79 53.51 -46.93
N PHE A 102 41.27 54.35 -45.99
CA PHE A 102 40.70 55.59 -45.39
C PHE A 102 39.45 55.63 -44.46
N ASN A 103 39.42 56.72 -43.66
CA ASN A 103 38.52 57.13 -42.56
C ASN A 103 38.74 58.66 -42.34
N PRO A 104 37.71 59.53 -42.10
CA PRO A 104 37.70 60.30 -40.83
C PRO A 104 36.35 60.89 -40.30
N ARG A 105 36.21 60.91 -38.96
CA ARG A 105 35.71 62.01 -38.07
C ARG A 105 34.26 62.59 -38.11
N GLN A 106 33.86 63.03 -36.90
CA GLN A 106 33.02 64.19 -36.51
C GLN A 106 31.48 64.05 -36.33
N ILE A 107 30.93 65.08 -35.65
CA ILE A 107 29.70 65.15 -34.80
C ILE A 107 29.40 66.66 -34.56
N PRO A 108 28.15 67.15 -34.30
CA PRO A 108 27.59 67.16 -32.91
C PRO A 108 26.03 67.33 -32.78
N THR A 109 25.58 67.69 -31.55
CA THR A 109 24.41 68.54 -31.16
C THR A 109 23.01 67.96 -30.85
N SER A 110 22.28 68.76 -30.06
CA SER A 110 21.02 68.58 -29.30
C SER A 110 19.91 69.51 -29.90
N PRO A 111 18.82 70.01 -29.23
CA PRO A 111 18.30 69.85 -27.85
C PRO A 111 16.76 69.68 -27.70
N SER A 112 16.26 69.47 -26.46
CA SER A 112 15.19 70.29 -25.82
C SER A 112 14.75 69.78 -24.42
N SER A 113 14.33 70.73 -23.57
CA SER A 113 13.57 70.58 -22.31
C SER A 113 12.53 71.75 -22.31
N PRO A 114 11.91 72.30 -21.23
CA PRO A 114 11.92 72.06 -19.76
C PRO A 114 10.55 71.54 -19.22
N LEU A 115 10.33 71.23 -17.93
CA LEU A 115 10.10 72.08 -16.71
C LEU A 115 10.03 71.13 -15.47
N VAL A 116 9.92 71.51 -14.16
CA VAL A 116 10.35 72.60 -13.24
C VAL A 116 9.62 72.35 -11.89
N LEU A 117 10.02 72.73 -10.66
CA LEU A 117 11.29 72.98 -9.93
C LEU A 117 10.88 73.47 -8.52
N LEU A 118 11.39 72.93 -7.38
CA LEU A 118 11.54 73.58 -6.03
C LEU A 118 12.16 72.56 -5.02
N THR A 119 13.49 72.54 -4.79
CA THR A 119 14.29 73.19 -3.70
C THR A 119 14.44 72.39 -2.38
N LEU A 120 15.53 72.42 -1.60
CA LEU A 120 16.67 73.36 -1.47
C LEU A 120 17.92 72.70 -0.77
N ALA A 121 19.16 73.10 -1.13
CA ALA A 121 20.44 73.18 -0.33
C ALA A 121 20.96 71.97 0.54
N GLU A 122 22.25 71.81 0.94
CA GLU A 122 23.52 72.58 0.73
C GLU A 122 24.82 71.69 0.78
N ARG A 123 26.02 72.27 1.04
CA ARG A 123 27.38 71.67 0.86
C ARG A 123 28.21 71.42 2.15
N GLN A 124 29.15 70.46 2.11
CA GLN A 124 30.56 70.46 2.64
C GLN A 124 31.30 69.18 2.12
N ARG A 125 32.61 69.11 1.77
CA ARG A 125 33.93 69.26 2.47
C ARG A 125 34.18 68.21 3.59
N LEU A 126 35.38 67.66 3.86
CA LEU A 126 36.70 67.50 3.17
C LEU A 126 37.62 66.55 4.02
N ASP A 127 38.49 65.74 3.39
CA ASP A 127 39.67 64.98 3.94
C ASP A 127 39.43 63.98 5.13
N ARG A 128 40.26 62.99 5.53
CA ARG A 128 41.67 62.50 5.28
C ARG A 128 41.64 60.93 5.24
N GLY A 129 42.70 60.10 5.13
CA GLY A 129 44.18 60.21 5.09
C GLY A 129 44.87 59.91 6.45
N GLY A 130 45.82 58.96 6.63
CA GLY A 130 46.42 57.93 5.75
C GLY A 130 47.61 57.18 6.43
N ALA A 131 48.14 56.09 5.83
CA ALA A 131 49.21 55.16 6.32
C ALA A 131 48.86 54.38 7.64
N GLY A 132 49.38 53.18 7.98
CA GLY A 132 50.28 52.14 7.41
C GLY A 132 50.39 50.99 8.47
N GLY A 133 51.06 49.84 8.34
CA GLY A 133 51.89 49.17 7.30
C GLY A 133 52.75 48.05 7.96
N LEU A 134 53.21 47.00 7.22
CA LEU A 134 53.93 45.78 7.71
C LEU A 134 53.04 44.81 8.58
N LEU A 135 53.18 43.48 8.63
CA LEU A 135 54.17 42.48 8.12
C LEU A 135 53.49 41.11 7.80
N GLU A 136 54.20 40.23 7.06
CA GLU A 136 54.08 38.74 6.94
C GLU A 136 52.69 38.08 6.67
N GLU A 137 52.47 37.53 5.46
CA GLU A 137 52.66 36.10 5.06
C GLU A 137 51.59 35.13 5.63
N SER A 138 50.72 34.44 4.85
CA SER A 138 50.86 33.60 3.64
C SER A 138 51.51 32.21 3.92
N SER A 139 51.11 31.08 3.32
CA SER A 139 49.89 30.71 2.58
C SER A 139 49.88 29.18 2.26
N LEU A 140 48.85 28.71 1.54
CA LEU A 140 48.82 27.54 0.64
C LEU A 140 48.65 26.09 1.16
N HIS A 141 48.10 25.31 0.23
CA HIS A 141 47.74 23.89 0.21
C HIS A 141 48.87 22.90 0.57
N TYR A 142 48.50 21.63 0.77
CA TYR A 142 49.29 20.49 0.25
C TYR A 142 48.43 19.30 -0.18
N SER A 143 49.03 18.40 -0.95
CA SER A 143 48.44 17.16 -1.46
C SER A 143 49.47 16.02 -1.55
N SER A 144 49.03 14.80 -1.21
CA SER A 144 49.54 13.47 -1.62
C SER A 144 51.01 13.02 -1.37
N ILE A 145 51.15 11.92 -0.57
CA ILE A 145 52.02 10.72 -0.82
C ILE A 145 53.57 10.89 -0.60
N PRO A 146 54.43 9.87 -0.25
CA PRO A 146 54.29 8.52 0.39
C PRO A 146 55.30 8.14 1.56
N PHE A 147 54.98 7.13 2.40
CA PHE A 147 55.87 6.09 3.06
C PHE A 147 57.21 6.47 3.80
N PRO A 148 57.98 5.56 4.46
CA PRO A 148 57.74 4.20 5.03
C PRO A 148 58.23 3.96 6.50
N ARG A 149 57.94 2.74 7.06
CA ARG A 149 58.72 1.99 8.11
C ARG A 149 58.72 2.57 9.56
N LEU A 150 59.00 1.84 10.66
CA LEU A 150 59.52 0.48 10.99
C LEU A 150 59.05 0.06 12.43
N LEU A 151 58.91 -1.26 12.72
CA LEU A 151 58.97 -1.94 14.06
C LEU A 151 57.94 -1.56 15.16
N SER A 152 57.58 -2.39 16.16
CA SER A 152 57.66 -3.87 16.35
C SER A 152 56.73 -4.31 17.51
N ASP A 153 56.60 -5.64 17.71
CA ASP A 153 55.81 -6.36 18.73
C ASP A 153 56.05 -5.88 20.19
N THR A 154 55.16 -6.14 21.18
CA THR A 154 55.10 -7.44 21.91
C THR A 154 53.95 -7.49 22.94
N VAL A 155 53.21 -8.62 23.04
CA VAL A 155 52.33 -9.12 24.15
C VAL A 155 51.14 -8.21 24.58
N ARG A 156 49.84 -8.57 24.46
CA ARG A 156 49.03 -9.78 24.80
C ARG A 156 48.43 -9.75 26.23
N ALA A 157 47.08 -9.72 26.29
CA ALA A 157 46.14 -10.23 27.33
C ALA A 157 45.08 -9.21 27.83
N GLU A 158 43.81 -9.58 27.67
CA GLU A 158 42.56 -9.23 28.39
C GLU A 158 42.47 -7.90 29.19
N LEU A 159 41.47 -7.04 28.92
CA LEU A 159 40.11 -7.22 29.47
C LEU A 159 39.02 -6.43 28.71
N ASN A 160 37.78 -6.90 28.78
CA ASN A 160 36.62 -6.34 28.06
C ASN A 160 35.80 -5.32 28.89
N ARG A 161 35.17 -4.35 28.19
CA ARG A 161 33.74 -3.91 28.26
C ARG A 161 33.46 -2.39 28.38
N PHE A 162 32.70 -1.87 27.40
CA PHE A 162 31.63 -0.85 27.49
C PHE A 162 31.98 0.57 28.06
N VAL A 163 31.35 1.70 27.70
CA VAL A 163 30.13 2.03 26.92
C VAL A 163 30.43 3.21 25.96
N LEU A 164 29.65 3.37 24.88
CA LEU A 164 29.66 4.59 24.05
C LEU A 164 29.28 5.86 24.84
N LYS A 165 29.86 7.01 24.47
CA LYS A 165 29.28 8.33 24.80
C LYS A 165 28.36 8.79 23.67
N ALA A 166 27.11 9.11 24.01
CA ALA A 166 26.21 9.81 23.10
C ALA A 166 26.71 11.25 22.86
N TRP A 167 26.53 11.74 21.63
CA TRP A 167 26.72 13.15 21.28
C TRP A 167 25.35 13.79 21.04
N PHE A 168 25.02 14.82 21.83
CA PHE A 168 23.98 15.77 21.47
C PHE A 168 24.59 16.87 20.61
N VAL A 169 23.96 17.19 19.48
CA VAL A 169 24.20 18.43 18.74
C VAL A 169 22.96 19.30 18.87
N VAL A 170 23.10 20.44 19.53
CA VAL A 170 22.07 21.48 19.59
C VAL A 170 22.44 22.55 18.58
N VAL A 171 21.50 22.89 17.69
CA VAL A 171 21.65 24.01 16.75
C VAL A 171 21.07 25.26 17.40
N CYS A 172 21.88 26.30 17.57
CA CYS A 172 21.45 27.60 18.08
C CYS A 172 20.75 28.42 16.98
N VAL A 173 19.71 29.17 17.35
CA VAL A 173 19.05 30.17 16.50
C VAL A 173 18.66 31.39 17.34
N GLY A 174 18.90 32.59 16.80
CA GLY A 174 18.10 33.80 17.06
C GLY A 174 18.21 34.45 18.45
N GLU A 175 18.84 35.64 18.50
CA GLU A 175 18.86 36.51 19.68
C GLU A 175 17.46 37.05 20.05
N GLY A 176 17.21 37.36 21.33
CA GLY A 176 15.94 37.97 21.74
C GLY A 176 15.60 38.02 23.25
N PHE A 177 16.57 38.23 24.14
CA PHE A 177 16.33 38.22 25.60
C PHE A 177 16.43 39.59 26.27
N TYR A 178 15.43 39.90 27.11
CA TYR A 178 15.55 40.84 28.22
C TYR A 178 15.77 40.08 29.54
N PHE A 179 16.56 40.66 30.46
CA PHE A 179 17.08 40.00 31.66
C PHE A 179 16.21 40.20 32.92
N PHE A 180 16.17 39.16 33.77
CA PHE A 180 16.33 39.13 35.25
C PHE A 180 16.08 37.64 35.64
N GLY A 181 16.96 36.87 36.29
CA GLY A 181 17.63 37.09 37.59
C GLY A 181 16.83 36.35 38.71
N VAL A 182 17.39 35.56 39.66
CA VAL A 182 18.77 35.35 40.14
C VAL A 182 18.89 34.01 40.92
N CYS A 183 19.94 33.21 40.68
CA CYS A 183 20.53 32.13 41.53
C CYS A 183 19.64 30.92 42.00
N PHE A 184 20.15 29.81 42.58
CA PHE A 184 21.47 29.51 43.20
C PHE A 184 21.98 28.06 42.95
N LYS A 185 23.31 27.89 43.07
CA LYS A 185 24.13 26.67 43.30
C LYS A 185 23.72 25.93 44.61
N GLU A 186 24.11 24.69 45.02
CA GLU A 186 24.97 23.56 44.56
C GLU A 186 24.78 22.35 45.55
N ALA A 187 25.41 21.16 45.52
CA ALA A 187 26.35 20.42 44.64
C ALA A 187 26.45 18.91 45.08
N ILE A 188 26.93 18.03 44.17
CA ILE A 188 27.72 16.78 44.44
C ILE A 188 27.06 15.62 45.25
N CYS A 189 27.43 14.34 45.15
CA CYS A 189 27.82 13.40 44.05
C CYS A 189 28.03 11.98 44.68
N PHE A 190 28.24 10.94 43.86
CA PHE A 190 28.63 9.55 44.19
C PHE A 190 27.63 8.63 44.92
N GLY A 191 27.73 7.34 44.59
CA GLY A 191 27.16 6.15 45.24
C GLY A 191 28.05 4.93 44.90
N VAL A 192 27.69 3.68 45.26
CA VAL A 192 28.36 2.48 44.72
C VAL A 192 27.59 1.15 44.92
N CYS A 193 27.72 0.28 43.91
CA CYS A 193 27.53 -1.17 43.75
C CYS A 193 26.79 -2.08 44.78
N ALA A 194 25.85 -2.86 44.20
CA ALA A 194 25.78 -4.34 44.18
C ALA A 194 25.43 -5.19 45.44
N GLY A 195 24.80 -6.35 45.17
CA GLY A 195 24.56 -7.43 46.15
C GLY A 195 23.37 -8.32 45.75
N ARG A 196 23.61 -9.61 45.43
CA ARG A 196 22.53 -10.59 45.16
C ARG A 196 22.02 -11.25 46.45
N THR A 197 20.85 -11.88 46.34
CA THR A 197 20.16 -12.80 47.27
C THR A 197 19.22 -12.18 48.32
N MET A 198 17.94 -12.58 48.26
CA MET A 198 17.04 -12.90 49.39
C MET A 198 15.60 -13.19 48.91
N GLU A 199 15.43 -14.04 47.90
CA GLU A 199 14.11 -14.64 47.57
C GLU A 199 13.75 -15.74 48.57
N ARG A 200 13.70 -15.37 49.86
CA ARG A 200 13.30 -16.25 50.97
C ARG A 200 12.62 -15.53 52.14
N ALA A 201 12.30 -14.24 51.98
CA ALA A 201 11.67 -13.40 53.00
C ALA A 201 10.38 -12.67 52.54
N ARG A 202 9.75 -13.11 51.43
CA ARG A 202 8.51 -12.49 50.88
C ARG A 202 7.35 -13.47 50.57
N LYS A 203 7.35 -14.65 51.19
CA LYS A 203 6.19 -15.56 51.24
C LYS A 203 6.01 -16.15 52.65
N LEU A 204 5.55 -15.32 53.58
CA LEU A 204 4.92 -15.70 54.87
C LEU A 204 4.21 -14.44 55.42
N ALA A 205 3.04 -14.62 56.05
CA ALA A 205 2.15 -13.60 56.65
C ALA A 205 1.82 -12.36 55.77
N SER A 206 0.64 -12.16 55.18
CA SER A 206 -0.77 -12.23 55.67
C SER A 206 -1.23 -11.06 56.56
N GLN A 207 -2.00 -10.16 55.94
CA GLN A 207 -3.08 -9.33 56.51
C GLN A 207 -2.78 -8.18 57.51
N ALA A 208 -3.57 -7.11 57.32
CA ALA A 208 -4.06 -6.16 58.33
C ALA A 208 -3.06 -5.28 59.12
N THR A 209 -2.66 -4.15 58.52
CA THR A 209 -2.62 -2.85 59.22
C THR A 209 -2.84 -1.69 58.24
N ILE A 210 -4.06 -1.15 58.22
CA ILE A 210 -4.45 0.28 58.09
C ILE A 210 -5.99 0.36 58.22
N ARG A 211 -6.46 0.03 59.43
CA ARG A 211 -7.85 0.26 59.87
C ARG A 211 -7.94 0.32 61.40
N ARG A 212 -7.15 1.21 62.03
CA ARG A 212 -7.33 1.73 63.42
C ARG A 212 -6.15 2.62 63.87
N VAL A 213 -6.14 3.89 63.44
CA VAL A 213 -5.86 5.03 64.35
C VAL A 213 -6.90 6.14 64.07
N ILE A 214 -8.18 5.75 64.08
CA ILE A 214 -9.30 6.62 64.44
C ILE A 214 -10.18 5.80 65.39
N SER A 215 -10.37 6.29 66.61
CA SER A 215 -11.24 5.75 67.68
C SER A 215 -11.30 6.82 68.79
N ARG A 216 -12.38 7.06 69.55
CA ARG A 216 -13.63 6.33 69.87
C ARG A 216 -14.83 7.36 69.80
N THR A 217 -16.06 7.26 70.34
CA THR A 217 -16.73 6.28 71.26
C THR A 217 -18.28 6.29 71.09
N PHE A 218 -18.86 5.29 70.40
CA PHE A 218 -20.19 4.70 70.70
C PHE A 218 -21.49 5.59 70.61
N PRO A 219 -22.74 5.03 70.70
CA PRO A 219 -23.79 5.36 69.71
C PRO A 219 -25.19 5.71 70.30
N PHE A 220 -26.22 5.82 69.43
CA PHE A 220 -27.47 5.06 69.61
C PHE A 220 -28.25 4.84 68.28
N SER A 221 -29.37 4.12 68.34
CA SER A 221 -30.28 3.63 67.26
C SER A 221 -31.42 4.63 66.91
N ALA A 222 -32.31 4.45 65.90
CA ALA A 222 -32.38 3.72 64.61
C ALA A 222 -33.70 4.13 63.86
N ILE A 223 -34.13 3.35 62.86
CA ILE A 223 -35.51 3.21 62.30
C ILE A 223 -35.98 4.21 61.19
N THR A 224 -36.46 3.60 60.09
CA THR A 224 -37.39 3.94 58.95
C THR A 224 -38.01 5.36 58.81
N ALA A 225 -38.58 5.80 57.67
CA ALA A 225 -39.07 5.15 56.42
C ALA A 225 -38.98 6.18 55.24
N ALA A 226 -38.73 5.83 53.98
CA ALA A 226 -39.53 5.13 52.96
C ALA A 226 -40.68 5.95 52.29
N ALA A 227 -40.66 5.97 50.94
CA ALA A 227 -41.76 6.34 50.02
C ALA A 227 -42.17 7.85 49.95
N ASN A 228 -42.76 8.39 48.87
CA ASN A 228 -42.90 7.91 47.47
C ASN A 228 -43.37 9.05 46.53
N ARG A 229 -43.10 8.96 45.22
CA ARG A 229 -43.85 9.61 44.10
C ARG A 229 -43.88 11.16 44.06
N ASN A 230 -44.23 11.87 42.98
CA ASN A 230 -44.14 11.68 41.51
C ASN A 230 -44.46 13.06 40.85
N LEU A 231 -44.35 13.14 39.51
CA LEU A 231 -44.92 14.15 38.59
C LEU A 231 -44.16 15.48 38.41
N ALA A 232 -43.89 15.75 37.13
CA ALA A 232 -43.59 17.05 36.51
C ALA A 232 -44.93 17.64 35.95
N PRO A 233 -45.01 18.65 35.04
CA PRO A 233 -43.96 19.39 34.31
C PRO A 233 -44.18 20.93 34.25
N ALA A 234 -43.58 21.57 33.24
CA ALA A 234 -43.66 22.99 32.86
C ALA A 234 -43.04 23.99 33.89
N ALA A 235 -41.96 24.72 33.63
CA ALA A 235 -41.53 25.51 32.47
C ALA A 235 -42.32 26.82 32.27
N LEU A 236 -41.70 27.95 32.67
CA LEU A 236 -41.69 29.22 31.93
C LEU A 236 -40.66 30.21 32.56
N PHE A 237 -39.90 30.87 31.70
CA PHE A 237 -39.03 32.04 31.95
C PHE A 237 -39.82 33.34 31.60
N PRO A 238 -39.28 34.59 31.66
CA PRO A 238 -38.08 35.15 32.34
C PRO A 238 -38.35 36.51 33.07
N VAL A 239 -37.28 37.29 33.33
CA VAL A 239 -37.17 38.79 33.40
C VAL A 239 -37.27 39.52 34.77
N SER A 240 -36.07 39.76 35.32
CA SER A 240 -35.51 40.99 35.96
C SER A 240 -36.27 41.90 36.93
N CYS A 241 -35.56 42.21 38.03
CA CYS A 241 -35.31 43.55 38.61
C CYS A 241 -36.47 44.50 38.96
N PHE A 242 -36.57 44.80 40.26
CA PHE A 242 -36.72 46.18 40.75
C PHE A 242 -35.77 46.45 41.94
N THR A 243 -35.42 47.73 42.15
CA THR A 243 -34.36 48.16 43.07
C THR A 243 -34.86 49.02 44.24
N THR A 244 -34.53 48.65 45.47
CA THR A 244 -34.55 49.48 46.69
C THR A 244 -33.55 48.89 47.71
N SER A 245 -32.92 49.63 48.62
CA SER A 245 -32.90 51.08 48.86
C SER A 245 -31.52 51.53 49.42
N LEU A 246 -31.28 52.85 49.40
CA LEU A 246 -30.11 53.48 50.04
C LEU A 246 -30.24 53.46 51.57
N PHE A 247 -29.12 53.21 52.28
CA PHE A 247 -28.71 53.99 53.45
C PHE A 247 -27.17 53.97 53.58
N ARG A 248 -26.58 54.98 54.22
CA ARG A 248 -25.15 55.32 54.10
C ARG A 248 -24.52 55.62 55.46
N VAL A 249 -23.39 54.97 55.78
CA VAL A 249 -22.62 55.21 57.01
C VAL A 249 -21.12 55.31 56.69
N PRO A 250 -20.42 56.39 57.06
CA PRO A 250 -18.95 56.51 57.07
C PRO A 250 -18.39 56.30 58.51
N ALA A 251 -17.10 56.10 58.79
CA ALA A 251 -15.89 56.18 57.96
C ALA A 251 -14.75 55.28 58.48
N SER A 252 -13.74 55.08 57.62
CA SER A 252 -12.29 54.94 57.95
C SER A 252 -11.71 53.61 58.49
N THR A 253 -10.40 53.46 58.22
CA THR A 253 -9.39 52.55 58.82
C THR A 253 -9.66 51.04 58.88
N ARG A 254 -9.40 50.34 57.77
CA ARG A 254 -8.65 49.07 57.78
C ARG A 254 -8.00 48.74 56.42
N SER A 255 -6.96 49.50 56.06
CA SER A 255 -5.98 49.04 55.06
C SER A 255 -4.94 48.17 55.78
N LEU A 256 -4.94 46.86 55.49
CA LEU A 256 -3.81 45.90 55.58
C LEU A 256 -4.28 44.43 55.53
N LEU A 257 -5.18 44.10 54.61
CA LEU A 257 -5.26 42.74 54.06
C LEU A 257 -4.99 42.85 52.55
N ARG A 258 -3.80 42.41 52.12
CA ARG A 258 -3.54 42.20 50.69
C ARG A 258 -4.56 41.19 50.19
N ASN A 259 -5.08 41.41 48.98
CA ASN A 259 -5.89 40.41 48.28
C ASN A 259 -5.05 39.17 48.00
N ALA A 260 -5.07 38.21 48.93
CA ALA A 260 -4.75 36.83 48.66
C ALA A 260 -5.89 36.28 47.78
N GLN A 261 -5.83 36.58 46.48
CA GLN A 261 -6.67 35.92 45.48
C GLN A 261 -6.25 34.44 45.48
N ILE A 262 -6.98 33.64 46.26
CA ILE A 262 -6.91 32.18 46.20
C ILE A 262 -7.39 31.81 44.80
N ARG A 263 -6.43 31.62 43.88
CA ARG A 263 -6.72 31.21 42.51
C ARG A 263 -7.18 29.76 42.54
N LEU A 264 -8.49 29.58 42.71
CA LEU A 264 -9.15 28.29 42.58
C LEU A 264 -8.85 27.74 41.18
N VAL A 265 -8.02 26.70 41.13
CA VAL A 265 -7.74 25.96 39.90
C VAL A 265 -8.93 25.04 39.67
N SER A 266 -9.63 25.18 38.54
CA SER A 266 -10.71 24.26 38.18
C SER A 266 -10.14 22.88 37.88
N ILE A 267 -10.95 21.83 38.08
CA ILE A 267 -10.58 20.46 37.68
C ILE A 267 -10.28 20.40 36.18
N ASP A 268 -10.98 21.21 35.38
CA ASP A 268 -10.77 21.30 33.93
C ASP A 268 -9.40 21.87 33.54
N ALA A 269 -8.85 22.79 34.35
CA ALA A 269 -7.49 23.31 34.19
C ALA A 269 -6.39 22.33 34.66
N LEU A 270 -6.78 21.17 35.21
CA LEU A 270 -5.88 20.07 35.59
C LEU A 270 -6.04 18.83 34.70
N ARG A 271 -6.93 18.85 33.71
CA ARG A 271 -7.06 17.77 32.72
C ARG A 271 -5.82 17.75 31.79
N PRO A 272 -5.41 16.58 31.27
CA PRO A 272 -4.41 16.52 30.21
C PRO A 272 -4.78 17.38 29.00
N SER A 273 -3.77 18.00 28.38
CA SER A 273 -3.98 18.93 27.25
C SER A 273 -3.65 18.33 25.88
N ASP A 274 -2.94 17.21 25.85
CA ASP A 274 -2.53 16.41 24.70
C ASP A 274 -3.63 15.42 24.24
N THR A 275 -4.89 15.88 24.28
CA THR A 275 -6.02 15.13 23.75
C THR A 275 -5.98 15.10 22.22
N PHE A 276 -6.13 13.91 21.64
CA PHE A 276 -5.98 13.69 20.20
C PHE A 276 -7.13 14.22 19.31
N PRO A 277 -8.43 14.15 19.69
CA PRO A 277 -9.51 14.58 18.79
C PRO A 277 -9.43 16.04 18.30
N ARG A 278 -8.79 16.93 19.08
CA ARG A 278 -8.54 18.35 18.70
C ARG A 278 -7.29 18.55 17.84
N ARG A 279 -6.67 17.46 17.39
CA ARG A 279 -5.60 17.40 16.38
C ARG A 279 -6.09 16.75 15.09
N HIS A 280 -6.93 15.71 15.25
CA HIS A 280 -7.50 14.97 14.13
C HIS A 280 -8.66 15.69 13.44
N ASN A 281 -9.52 16.37 14.21
CA ASN A 281 -10.65 17.15 13.70
C ASN A 281 -10.24 18.63 13.65
N SER A 282 -10.16 19.22 12.46
CA SER A 282 -9.57 20.57 12.28
C SER A 282 -10.54 21.74 12.48
N VAL A 283 -11.85 21.49 12.51
CA VAL A 283 -12.88 22.55 12.56
C VAL A 283 -13.29 22.82 14.02
N THR A 284 -13.15 24.07 14.48
CA THR A 284 -13.52 24.46 15.87
C THR A 284 -15.04 24.46 16.08
N PRO A 285 -15.57 24.32 17.32
CA PRO A 285 -17.01 24.36 17.59
C PRO A 285 -17.72 25.64 17.11
N GLN A 286 -17.00 26.77 17.06
CA GLN A 286 -17.49 28.03 16.54
C GLN A 286 -17.63 27.99 15.01
N GLU A 287 -16.63 27.44 14.31
CA GLU A 287 -16.69 27.22 12.86
C GLU A 287 -17.75 26.16 12.50
N GLN A 288 -17.90 25.09 13.29
CA GLN A 288 -18.92 24.05 13.09
C GLN A 288 -20.32 24.66 13.03
N SER A 289 -20.67 25.48 14.03
CA SER A 289 -21.95 26.20 14.06
C SER A 289 -22.10 27.19 12.89
N ALA A 290 -21.03 27.91 12.51
CA ALA A 290 -21.07 28.86 11.40
C ALA A 290 -21.22 28.17 10.02
N MET A 291 -20.58 27.02 9.83
CA MET A 291 -20.67 26.21 8.62
C MET A 291 -22.06 25.56 8.51
N ALA A 292 -22.59 25.01 9.60
CA ALA A 292 -23.96 24.49 9.65
C ALA A 292 -25.00 25.59 9.32
N ALA A 293 -24.86 26.78 9.92
CA ALA A 293 -25.71 27.93 9.64
C ALA A 293 -25.66 28.37 8.17
N SER A 294 -24.48 28.33 7.53
CA SER A 294 -24.36 28.62 6.09
C SER A 294 -24.99 27.56 5.19
N CYS A 295 -25.11 26.31 5.67
CA CYS A 295 -25.85 25.23 5.01
C CYS A 295 -27.37 25.35 5.20
N GLY A 296 -27.83 26.12 6.19
CA GLY A 296 -29.24 26.35 6.51
C GLY A 296 -29.72 25.77 7.84
N PHE A 297 -28.82 25.18 8.65
CA PHE A 297 -29.15 24.49 9.91
C PHE A 297 -28.63 25.26 11.12
N SER A 298 -29.39 25.30 12.22
CA SER A 298 -29.01 26.05 13.44
C SER A 298 -27.85 25.42 14.21
N SER A 299 -27.56 24.14 13.99
CA SER A 299 -26.50 23.39 14.66
C SER A 299 -25.96 22.25 13.80
N LEU A 300 -24.80 21.71 14.21
CA LEU A 300 -24.22 20.50 13.61
C LEU A 300 -25.15 19.28 13.78
N ASP A 301 -25.79 19.14 14.94
CA ASP A 301 -26.70 18.01 15.20
C ASP A 301 -27.95 18.08 14.31
N GLU A 302 -28.52 19.26 14.08
CA GLU A 302 -29.66 19.44 13.17
C GLU A 302 -29.32 19.10 11.71
N LEU A 303 -28.15 19.51 11.21
CA LEU A 303 -27.65 19.08 9.89
C LEU A 303 -27.55 17.56 9.80
N ILE A 304 -27.06 16.93 10.87
CA ILE A 304 -26.79 15.49 10.92
C ILE A 304 -28.07 14.67 11.06
N ASP A 305 -29.07 15.17 11.78
CA ASP A 305 -30.41 14.56 11.89
C ASP A 305 -31.24 14.76 10.62
N ALA A 306 -30.99 15.84 9.87
CA ALA A 306 -31.53 16.01 8.52
C ALA A 306 -30.83 15.14 7.45
N THR A 307 -29.68 14.51 7.76
CA THR A 307 -28.84 13.81 6.78
C THR A 307 -28.80 12.29 6.96
N VAL A 308 -28.83 11.79 8.20
CA VAL A 308 -28.82 10.35 8.49
C VAL A 308 -30.26 9.88 8.75
N PRO A 309 -30.83 8.95 7.96
CA PRO A 309 -32.22 8.52 8.12
C PRO A 309 -32.53 8.01 9.52
N ALA A 310 -33.67 8.45 10.07
CA ALA A 310 -34.04 8.20 11.47
C ALA A 310 -34.28 6.71 11.79
N SER A 311 -34.63 5.89 10.80
CA SER A 311 -34.83 4.43 10.94
C SER A 311 -33.56 3.68 11.34
N ILE A 312 -32.39 4.15 10.87
CA ILE A 312 -31.09 3.49 11.07
C ILE A 312 -30.19 4.24 12.06
N ARG A 313 -30.69 5.33 12.68
CA ARG A 313 -29.91 6.20 13.55
C ARG A 313 -29.60 5.52 14.89
N LEU A 314 -28.32 5.34 15.20
CA LEU A 314 -27.91 4.87 16.53
C LEU A 314 -28.15 5.97 17.59
N PRO A 315 -28.63 5.60 18.80
CA PRO A 315 -28.87 6.57 19.87
C PRO A 315 -27.58 7.00 20.60
N ASP A 316 -26.62 6.09 20.74
CA ASP A 316 -25.32 6.30 21.39
C ASP A 316 -24.37 5.15 20.98
N MET A 317 -23.05 5.37 21.05
CA MET A 317 -22.02 4.34 20.80
C MET A 317 -21.04 4.38 21.97
N LYS A 318 -20.75 3.24 22.61
CA LYS A 318 -19.81 3.17 23.76
C LYS A 318 -18.89 2.00 23.67
N PHE A 319 -17.61 2.24 23.88
CA PHE A 319 -16.62 1.17 23.95
C PHE A 319 -16.52 0.61 25.37
N TYR A 320 -16.31 -0.70 25.48
CA TYR A 320 -15.97 -1.36 26.74
C TYR A 320 -14.59 -0.96 27.29
N LYS A 321 -13.76 -0.33 26.45
CA LYS A 321 -12.36 0.05 26.71
C LYS A 321 -12.02 1.29 25.87
N PHE A 322 -11.23 2.23 26.41
CA PHE A 322 -10.84 3.48 25.75
C PHE A 322 -12.02 4.40 25.33
N ASP A 323 -13.20 4.28 25.95
CA ASP A 323 -14.42 5.01 25.57
C ASP A 323 -14.23 6.54 25.51
N ALA A 324 -13.52 7.11 26.49
CA ALA A 324 -13.23 8.54 26.57
C ALA A 324 -12.06 9.01 25.66
N GLY A 325 -11.38 8.08 24.99
CA GLY A 325 -10.09 8.30 24.32
C GLY A 325 -8.90 8.35 25.30
N LEU A 326 -7.74 7.86 24.84
CA LEU A 326 -6.44 8.09 25.47
C LEU A 326 -5.82 9.40 24.96
N THR A 327 -4.97 10.04 25.78
CA THR A 327 -4.11 11.13 25.26
C THR A 327 -3.00 10.59 24.37
N GLU A 328 -2.37 11.47 23.58
CA GLU A 328 -1.19 11.11 22.77
C GLU A 328 -0.08 10.49 23.64
N SER A 329 0.18 11.07 24.82
CA SER A 329 1.20 10.55 25.77
C SER A 329 0.81 9.21 26.39
N GLU A 330 -0.47 9.05 26.78
CA GLU A 330 -0.98 7.78 27.34
C GLU A 330 -0.92 6.66 26.30
N MET A 331 -1.23 6.96 25.05
CA MET A 331 -1.18 6.00 23.95
C MET A 331 0.24 5.52 23.66
N ILE A 332 1.23 6.41 23.64
CA ILE A 332 2.66 6.04 23.48
C ILE A 332 3.10 5.10 24.61
N ALA A 333 2.71 5.41 25.87
CA ALA A 333 3.00 4.55 27.01
C ALA A 333 2.29 3.18 26.94
N HIS A 334 1.04 3.15 26.48
CA HIS A 334 0.26 1.93 26.29
C HIS A 334 0.80 1.04 25.15
N MET A 335 1.18 1.63 24.01
CA MET A 335 1.88 0.91 22.94
C MET A 335 3.23 0.38 23.42
N SER A 336 3.98 1.14 24.24
CA SER A 336 5.25 0.69 24.82
C SER A 336 5.04 -0.53 25.74
N ARG A 337 3.94 -0.56 26.50
CA ARG A 337 3.51 -1.69 27.33
C ARG A 337 3.08 -2.91 26.50
N LEU A 338 2.60 -2.73 25.27
CA LEU A 338 2.32 -3.82 24.33
C LEU A 338 3.61 -4.34 23.68
N ALA A 339 4.47 -3.45 23.18
CA ALA A 339 5.78 -3.76 22.62
C ALA A 339 6.64 -4.61 23.58
N ALA A 340 6.67 -4.26 24.87
CA ALA A 340 7.39 -4.98 25.91
C ALA A 340 6.88 -6.41 26.21
N LYS A 341 5.78 -6.86 25.58
CA LYS A 341 5.26 -8.24 25.66
C LYS A 341 5.65 -9.10 24.47
N ASN A 342 6.18 -8.50 23.41
CA ASN A 342 6.70 -9.23 22.26
C ASN A 342 8.18 -9.59 22.50
N LYS A 343 8.58 -10.81 22.14
CA LYS A 343 9.97 -11.28 22.19
C LYS A 343 10.53 -11.25 20.77
N VAL A 344 11.58 -10.46 20.54
CA VAL A 344 12.24 -10.37 19.23
C VAL A 344 13.34 -11.43 19.16
N PHE A 345 12.96 -12.68 18.90
CA PHE A 345 13.89 -13.80 18.74
C PHE A 345 14.44 -13.89 17.31
N LYS A 346 15.68 -14.37 17.18
CA LYS A 346 16.34 -14.58 15.88
C LYS A 346 15.66 -15.71 15.12
N SER A 347 15.03 -15.43 13.98
CA SER A 347 14.02 -16.32 13.40
C SER A 347 14.41 -16.93 12.05
N PHE A 348 15.10 -18.07 12.10
CA PHE A 348 15.53 -18.86 10.93
C PHE A 348 14.42 -19.76 10.36
N ILE A 349 13.17 -19.29 10.39
CA ILE A 349 12.01 -20.06 9.94
C ILE A 349 11.91 -20.05 8.40
N GLY A 350 12.23 -18.92 7.75
CA GLY A 350 12.12 -18.74 6.31
C GLY A 350 10.65 -18.70 5.87
N MET A 351 10.25 -19.60 4.97
CA MET A 351 8.87 -19.71 4.46
C MET A 351 8.35 -18.40 3.84
N GLY A 352 9.22 -17.68 3.12
CA GLY A 352 8.88 -16.41 2.44
C GLY A 352 9.14 -15.14 3.25
N TYR A 353 9.60 -15.27 4.51
CA TYR A 353 9.92 -14.14 5.39
C TYR A 353 11.30 -14.32 6.02
N TYR A 354 12.15 -13.31 5.87
CA TYR A 354 13.57 -13.35 6.23
C TYR A 354 14.01 -12.03 6.89
N GLY A 355 14.94 -12.08 7.84
CA GLY A 355 15.52 -10.87 8.42
C GLY A 355 16.28 -10.03 7.38
N THR A 356 16.08 -8.72 7.40
CA THR A 356 16.81 -7.75 6.58
C THR A 356 17.18 -6.51 7.39
N PHE A 357 18.33 -5.92 7.08
CA PHE A 357 18.72 -4.61 7.59
C PHE A 357 18.07 -3.54 6.72
N VAL A 358 16.89 -3.06 7.15
CA VAL A 358 16.28 -1.86 6.56
C VAL A 358 17.25 -0.68 6.68
N PRO A 359 17.78 -0.11 5.57
CA PRO A 359 18.77 0.95 5.67
C PRO A 359 18.13 2.18 6.33
N SER A 360 18.76 2.70 7.39
CA SER A 360 18.18 3.76 8.22
C SER A 360 17.80 5.03 7.45
N VAL A 361 18.50 5.32 6.35
CA VAL A 361 18.19 6.42 5.44
C VAL A 361 16.87 6.18 4.68
N ILE A 362 16.55 4.94 4.30
CA ILE A 362 15.29 4.57 3.63
C ILE A 362 14.15 4.55 4.65
N LEU A 363 14.38 3.96 5.83
CA LEU A 363 13.41 3.95 6.93
C LEU A 363 12.94 5.39 7.24
N ARG A 364 13.90 6.29 7.49
CA ARG A 364 13.62 7.67 7.90
C ARG A 364 13.04 8.54 6.79
N ASN A 365 13.49 8.37 5.54
CA ASN A 365 13.12 9.27 4.43
C ASN A 365 12.02 8.73 3.51
N ILE A 366 11.52 7.51 3.73
CA ILE A 366 10.32 6.96 3.06
C ILE A 366 9.28 6.50 4.09
N MET A 367 9.58 5.50 4.92
CA MET A 367 8.58 4.90 5.82
C MET A 367 8.10 5.89 6.91
N GLU A 368 9.01 6.70 7.44
CA GLU A 368 8.72 7.73 8.45
C GLU A 368 8.45 9.11 7.84
N ASN A 369 8.33 9.21 6.51
CA ASN A 369 8.23 10.49 5.78
C ASN A 369 6.82 10.68 5.16
N PRO A 370 5.99 11.62 5.66
CA PRO A 370 4.65 11.83 5.14
C PRO A 370 4.62 12.31 3.67
N ALA A 371 5.74 12.83 3.14
CA ALA A 371 5.86 13.17 1.71
C ALA A 371 6.01 11.95 0.78
N TRP A 372 6.07 10.73 1.35
CA TRP A 372 5.99 9.46 0.62
C TRP A 372 4.73 8.65 0.95
N TYR A 373 4.25 8.69 2.20
CA TYR A 373 3.17 7.83 2.63
C TYR A 373 1.75 8.44 2.57
N THR A 374 1.59 9.76 2.50
CA THR A 374 0.23 10.39 2.56
C THR A 374 -0.47 10.53 1.22
N GLN A 375 0.26 10.55 0.10
CA GLN A 375 -0.34 10.51 -1.24
C GLN A 375 -0.96 9.13 -1.53
N TYR A 376 -1.92 9.07 -2.47
CA TYR A 376 -2.51 7.80 -2.95
C TYR A 376 -2.09 7.45 -4.39
N THR A 377 -2.76 6.47 -4.99
CA THR A 377 -2.57 5.99 -6.35
C THR A 377 -2.30 7.13 -7.35
N PRO A 378 -1.31 7.03 -8.26
CA PRO A 378 -0.90 8.13 -9.14
C PRO A 378 -1.86 8.32 -10.33
N TYR A 379 -3.13 8.62 -10.04
CA TYR A 379 -4.15 8.99 -11.04
C TYR A 379 -3.80 10.29 -11.77
N GLN A 380 -3.18 11.25 -11.07
CA GLN A 380 -2.72 12.51 -11.62
C GLN A 380 -1.20 12.50 -11.81
N ALA A 381 -0.77 11.97 -12.96
CA ALA A 381 0.61 11.62 -13.26
C ALA A 381 1.60 12.81 -13.17
N GLU A 382 1.17 14.00 -13.56
CA GLU A 382 2.00 15.21 -13.66
C GLU A 382 2.51 15.72 -12.30
N ILE A 383 1.80 15.35 -11.24
CA ILE A 383 2.08 15.63 -9.81
C ILE A 383 2.38 14.33 -9.04
N ALA A 384 2.86 13.30 -9.74
CA ALA A 384 3.18 11.98 -9.20
C ALA A 384 4.42 11.32 -9.86
N GLN A 385 5.22 12.09 -10.62
CA GLN A 385 6.35 11.54 -11.36
C GLN A 385 7.45 10.95 -10.47
N GLY A 386 7.49 11.27 -9.17
CA GLY A 386 8.44 10.72 -8.21
C GLY A 386 8.13 9.25 -7.89
N ARG A 387 6.92 8.98 -7.40
CA ARG A 387 6.49 7.59 -7.14
C ARG A 387 6.34 6.77 -8.42
N LEU A 388 6.02 7.40 -9.56
CA LEU A 388 6.02 6.72 -10.86
C LEU A 388 7.44 6.32 -11.32
N GLU A 389 8.47 7.17 -11.14
CA GLU A 389 9.88 6.82 -11.43
C GLU A 389 10.33 5.65 -10.55
N SER A 390 10.03 5.70 -9.24
CA SER A 390 10.32 4.60 -8.31
C SER A 390 9.61 3.29 -8.64
N LEU A 391 8.33 3.31 -9.05
CA LEU A 391 7.59 2.10 -9.44
C LEU A 391 8.03 1.55 -10.82
N LEU A 392 8.53 2.38 -11.74
CA LEU A 392 9.17 1.91 -12.97
C LEU A 392 10.53 1.26 -12.69
N ASN A 393 11.28 1.80 -11.72
CA ASN A 393 12.51 1.18 -11.23
C ASN A 393 12.20 -0.19 -10.57
N PHE A 394 11.13 -0.33 -9.78
CA PHE A 394 10.66 -1.61 -9.24
C PHE A 394 10.40 -2.64 -10.35
N GLN A 395 9.64 -2.25 -11.38
CA GLN A 395 9.36 -3.13 -12.52
C GLN A 395 10.63 -3.57 -13.25
N THR A 396 11.60 -2.67 -13.40
CA THR A 396 12.90 -2.96 -14.03
C THR A 396 13.73 -3.90 -13.17
N MET A 397 13.78 -3.66 -11.86
CA MET A 397 14.46 -4.51 -10.88
C MET A 397 13.94 -5.96 -10.91
N VAL A 398 12.61 -6.13 -10.91
CA VAL A 398 12.00 -7.46 -11.01
C VAL A 398 12.24 -8.08 -12.40
N THR A 399 12.16 -7.30 -13.47
CA THR A 399 12.44 -7.76 -14.86
C THR A 399 13.85 -8.33 -14.98
N ASP A 400 14.86 -7.56 -14.56
CA ASP A 400 16.27 -7.94 -14.60
C ASP A 400 16.57 -9.16 -13.71
N LEU A 401 16.03 -9.19 -12.48
CA LEU A 401 16.29 -10.29 -11.55
C LEU A 401 15.59 -11.59 -11.99
N THR A 402 14.36 -11.54 -12.50
CA THR A 402 13.62 -12.74 -12.96
C THR A 402 13.96 -13.18 -14.38
N ALA A 403 14.66 -12.34 -15.15
CA ALA A 403 14.92 -12.47 -16.59
C ALA A 403 13.64 -12.58 -17.45
N LEU A 404 12.56 -11.88 -17.06
CA LEU A 404 11.31 -11.79 -17.82
C LEU A 404 10.99 -10.34 -18.22
N PRO A 405 10.53 -10.08 -19.46
CA PRO A 405 10.56 -8.75 -20.08
C PRO A 405 9.46 -7.77 -19.61
N MET A 406 8.73 -8.09 -18.53
CA MET A 406 7.66 -7.26 -18.01
C MET A 406 7.30 -7.66 -16.56
N SER A 407 7.09 -6.67 -15.68
CA SER A 407 6.54 -6.83 -14.33
C SER A 407 5.41 -5.82 -14.07
N ASN A 408 4.56 -6.10 -13.08
CA ASN A 408 3.59 -5.14 -12.55
C ASN A 408 4.15 -4.28 -11.39
N ALA A 409 3.40 -3.26 -11.00
CA ALA A 409 3.68 -2.32 -9.92
C ALA A 409 3.10 -2.81 -8.57
N SER A 410 3.50 -4.03 -8.18
CA SER A 410 3.13 -4.77 -6.95
C SER A 410 1.75 -5.45 -6.87
N LEU A 411 1.73 -6.56 -6.14
CA LEU A 411 0.57 -7.30 -5.62
C LEU A 411 0.65 -7.39 -4.07
N LEU A 412 -0.34 -8.01 -3.44
CA LEU A 412 -0.57 -7.96 -1.99
C LEU A 412 0.40 -8.80 -1.15
N ASP A 413 0.64 -10.05 -1.54
CA ASP A 413 1.61 -10.98 -0.94
C ASP A 413 1.93 -12.16 -1.91
N GLU A 414 2.85 -13.07 -1.56
CA GLU A 414 3.30 -14.15 -2.46
C GLU A 414 2.16 -15.12 -2.85
N GLY A 415 1.41 -15.63 -1.89
CA GLY A 415 0.31 -16.57 -2.10
C GLY A 415 -0.83 -15.97 -2.92
N THR A 416 -1.13 -14.69 -2.73
CA THR A 416 -2.07 -13.98 -3.61
C THR A 416 -1.49 -13.77 -5.01
N ALA A 417 -0.21 -13.45 -5.16
CA ALA A 417 0.45 -13.38 -6.47
C ALA A 417 0.46 -14.73 -7.22
N ALA A 418 0.70 -15.84 -6.52
CA ALA A 418 0.62 -17.19 -7.07
C ALA A 418 -0.80 -17.58 -7.49
N ALA A 419 -1.81 -17.20 -6.69
CA ALA A 419 -3.21 -17.43 -7.02
C ALA A 419 -3.69 -16.58 -8.22
N GLU A 420 -3.18 -15.35 -8.36
CA GLU A 420 -3.36 -14.52 -9.55
C GLU A 420 -2.67 -15.14 -10.78
N ALA A 421 -1.46 -15.70 -10.64
CA ALA A 421 -0.77 -16.40 -11.74
C ALA A 421 -1.51 -17.67 -12.17
N MET A 422 -2.15 -18.40 -11.26
CA MET A 422 -3.06 -19.52 -11.56
C MET A 422 -4.28 -19.05 -12.36
N ALA A 423 -4.96 -17.98 -11.92
CA ALA A 423 -6.08 -17.40 -12.64
C ALA A 423 -5.66 -16.87 -14.03
N MET A 424 -4.45 -16.33 -14.15
CA MET A 424 -3.86 -15.91 -15.42
C MET A 424 -3.60 -17.10 -16.35
N CYS A 425 -3.18 -18.27 -15.84
CA CYS A 425 -3.04 -19.50 -16.62
C CYS A 425 -4.40 -19.99 -17.18
N ASP A 426 -5.46 -19.99 -16.37
CA ASP A 426 -6.82 -20.33 -16.84
C ASP A 426 -7.30 -19.36 -17.94
N ASN A 427 -7.02 -18.07 -17.78
CA ASN A 427 -7.33 -17.04 -18.78
C ASN A 427 -6.54 -17.20 -20.09
N ILE A 428 -5.25 -17.57 -20.03
CA ILE A 428 -4.43 -17.90 -21.22
C ILE A 428 -5.06 -19.07 -21.98
N GLN A 429 -5.47 -20.12 -21.27
CA GLN A 429 -6.17 -21.29 -21.83
C GLN A 429 -7.64 -21.03 -22.17
N ARG A 430 -8.16 -19.82 -21.89
CA ARG A 430 -9.55 -19.39 -22.10
C ARG A 430 -10.58 -20.26 -21.38
N GLY A 431 -10.25 -20.73 -20.18
CA GLY A 431 -11.10 -21.60 -19.35
C GLY A 431 -11.32 -23.02 -19.87
N LYS A 432 -10.58 -23.46 -20.91
CA LYS A 432 -10.74 -24.78 -21.56
C LYS A 432 -10.07 -25.95 -20.83
N ARG A 433 -9.26 -25.65 -19.82
CA ARG A 433 -8.43 -26.57 -19.04
C ARG A 433 -8.60 -26.17 -17.59
N LYS A 434 -9.06 -27.07 -16.72
CA LYS A 434 -9.48 -26.74 -15.36
C LYS A 434 -8.69 -27.43 -14.24
N THR A 435 -7.63 -28.18 -14.54
CA THR A 435 -6.67 -28.65 -13.54
C THR A 435 -5.47 -27.71 -13.47
N PHE A 436 -5.05 -27.34 -12.25
CA PHE A 436 -3.79 -26.62 -11.99
C PHE A 436 -2.94 -27.44 -11.02
N LEU A 437 -1.70 -27.75 -11.40
CA LEU A 437 -0.79 -28.53 -10.55
C LEU A 437 0.00 -27.60 -9.64
N VAL A 438 0.23 -27.99 -8.39
CA VAL A 438 1.06 -27.26 -7.43
C VAL A 438 2.06 -28.21 -6.81
N ALA A 439 3.33 -27.85 -6.82
CA ALA A 439 4.36 -28.65 -6.19
C ALA A 439 4.21 -28.67 -4.66
N SER A 440 4.45 -29.84 -4.06
CA SER A 440 4.58 -30.00 -2.61
C SER A 440 5.74 -29.20 -2.01
N ASN A 441 6.69 -28.72 -2.83
CA ASN A 441 7.77 -27.84 -2.40
C ASN A 441 7.42 -26.34 -2.39
N CYS A 442 6.18 -25.94 -2.71
CA CYS A 442 5.74 -24.57 -2.49
C CYS A 442 5.52 -24.27 -0.99
N HIS A 443 5.62 -23.00 -0.60
CA HIS A 443 5.32 -22.58 0.78
C HIS A 443 3.86 -22.94 1.14
N PRO A 444 3.58 -23.46 2.35
CA PRO A 444 2.26 -24.02 2.68
C PRO A 444 1.14 -22.98 2.64
N GLN A 445 1.42 -21.72 2.99
CA GLN A 445 0.46 -20.62 2.82
C GLN A 445 0.18 -20.31 1.33
N THR A 446 1.20 -20.38 0.47
CA THR A 446 1.08 -20.16 -0.98
C THR A 446 0.19 -21.23 -1.60
N ILE A 447 0.38 -22.50 -1.18
CA ILE A 447 -0.48 -23.63 -1.56
C ILE A 447 -1.94 -23.40 -1.14
N ASP A 448 -2.18 -22.98 0.10
CA ASP A 448 -3.54 -22.89 0.65
C ASP A 448 -4.34 -21.68 0.15
N VAL A 449 -3.68 -20.54 -0.10
CA VAL A 449 -4.27 -19.40 -0.81
C VAL A 449 -4.62 -19.77 -2.26
N CYS A 450 -3.77 -20.55 -2.95
CA CYS A 450 -4.09 -21.06 -4.29
C CYS A 450 -5.32 -21.97 -4.27
N LYS A 451 -5.42 -22.96 -3.37
CA LYS A 451 -6.63 -23.79 -3.20
C LYS A 451 -7.88 -22.94 -2.96
N THR A 452 -7.81 -22.03 -1.99
CA THR A 452 -8.94 -21.19 -1.58
C THR A 452 -9.43 -20.31 -2.73
N ARG A 453 -8.53 -19.84 -3.61
CA ARG A 453 -8.86 -19.05 -4.81
C ARG A 453 -9.41 -19.90 -5.96
N ALA A 454 -8.93 -21.12 -6.12
CA ALA A 454 -9.29 -22.00 -7.23
C ALA A 454 -10.78 -22.38 -7.22
N ASP A 455 -11.35 -22.51 -6.02
CA ASP A 455 -12.76 -22.81 -5.75
C ASP A 455 -13.74 -21.85 -6.45
N GLY A 456 -13.41 -20.56 -6.55
CA GLY A 456 -14.22 -19.54 -7.21
C GLY A 456 -14.09 -19.53 -8.74
N PHE A 457 -12.95 -19.98 -9.27
CA PHE A 457 -12.71 -20.10 -10.73
C PHE A 457 -13.11 -21.46 -11.32
N GLY A 458 -13.61 -22.38 -10.48
CA GLY A 458 -13.89 -23.76 -10.86
C GLY A 458 -12.63 -24.55 -11.26
N ILE A 459 -11.48 -24.17 -10.69
CA ILE A 459 -10.18 -24.80 -10.97
C ILE A 459 -9.92 -25.89 -9.93
N LYS A 460 -9.56 -27.09 -10.38
CA LYS A 460 -9.09 -28.20 -9.56
C LYS A 460 -7.60 -28.04 -9.29
N VAL A 461 -7.24 -27.57 -8.09
CA VAL A 461 -5.84 -27.61 -7.61
C VAL A 461 -5.48 -29.04 -7.19
N VAL A 462 -4.37 -29.55 -7.72
CA VAL A 462 -3.78 -30.84 -7.31
C VAL A 462 -2.39 -30.57 -6.76
N VAL A 463 -2.16 -30.91 -5.49
CA VAL A 463 -0.87 -30.77 -4.83
C VAL A 463 -0.16 -32.13 -4.80
N THR A 464 1.04 -32.22 -5.38
CA THR A 464 1.86 -33.44 -5.36
C THR A 464 3.35 -33.14 -5.61
N ASP A 465 4.19 -34.17 -5.52
CA ASP A 465 5.62 -34.10 -5.86
C ASP A 465 5.82 -33.91 -7.38
N LEU A 466 6.85 -33.14 -7.75
CA LEU A 466 7.19 -32.80 -9.14
C LEU A 466 7.35 -34.05 -10.03
N LYS A 467 7.85 -35.16 -9.47
CA LYS A 467 8.05 -36.43 -10.20
C LYS A 467 6.73 -37.13 -10.57
N ASP A 468 5.65 -36.79 -9.86
CA ASP A 468 4.33 -37.42 -9.95
C ASP A 468 3.33 -36.52 -10.72
N PHE A 469 3.83 -35.50 -11.44
CA PHE A 469 3.00 -34.64 -12.30
C PHE A 469 2.61 -35.34 -13.60
N ASP A 470 1.30 -35.45 -13.84
CA ASP A 470 0.73 -35.98 -15.08
C ASP A 470 0.15 -34.85 -15.97
N TYR A 471 0.67 -34.75 -17.19
CA TYR A 471 0.17 -33.84 -18.23
C TYR A 471 -0.69 -34.52 -19.30
N ASN A 472 -0.82 -35.86 -19.29
CA ASN A 472 -1.49 -36.63 -20.35
C ASN A 472 -3.00 -36.38 -20.42
N SER A 473 -3.61 -35.90 -19.32
CA SER A 473 -5.03 -35.56 -19.23
C SER A 473 -5.50 -34.48 -20.21
N ASN A 474 -4.58 -33.67 -20.76
CA ASN A 474 -4.87 -32.47 -21.55
C ASN A 474 -5.72 -31.39 -20.85
N ASP A 475 -6.01 -31.54 -19.55
CA ASP A 475 -6.81 -30.61 -18.73
C ASP A 475 -5.95 -29.66 -17.87
N VAL A 476 -4.62 -29.84 -17.86
CA VAL A 476 -3.72 -29.02 -17.05
C VAL A 476 -3.51 -27.64 -17.69
N CYS A 477 -4.03 -26.57 -17.07
CA CYS A 477 -3.88 -25.21 -17.58
C CYS A 477 -2.51 -24.61 -17.29
N GLY A 478 -1.97 -24.90 -16.11
CA GLY A 478 -0.67 -24.47 -15.64
C GLY A 478 -0.16 -25.30 -14.45
N VAL A 479 1.07 -25.02 -14.05
CA VAL A 479 1.76 -25.63 -12.91
C VAL A 479 2.53 -24.58 -12.12
N LEU A 480 2.47 -24.65 -10.79
CA LEU A 480 3.25 -23.83 -9.86
C LEU A 480 4.35 -24.66 -9.19
N VAL A 481 5.58 -24.14 -9.20
CA VAL A 481 6.75 -24.69 -8.48
C VAL A 481 7.47 -23.58 -7.72
N GLN A 482 8.33 -23.92 -6.76
CA GLN A 482 9.13 -22.94 -5.98
C GLN A 482 10.64 -23.12 -6.25
N TYR A 483 11.38 -22.00 -6.36
CA TYR A 483 12.81 -21.97 -6.66
C TYR A 483 13.52 -20.81 -5.92
N PRO A 484 14.35 -21.08 -4.89
CA PRO A 484 14.52 -22.36 -4.20
C PRO A 484 13.20 -22.93 -3.64
N GLY A 485 13.14 -24.23 -3.42
CA GLY A 485 11.98 -24.88 -2.81
C GLY A 485 11.82 -24.55 -1.32
N THR A 486 10.64 -24.84 -0.75
CA THR A 486 10.30 -24.45 0.62
C THR A 486 11.16 -25.08 1.71
N GLU A 487 11.89 -26.17 1.41
CA GLU A 487 12.83 -26.78 2.35
C GLU A 487 14.28 -26.31 2.12
N GLY A 488 14.48 -25.46 1.12
CA GLY A 488 15.76 -24.85 0.73
C GLY A 488 16.41 -25.44 -0.50
N GLU A 489 15.83 -26.49 -1.10
CA GLU A 489 16.44 -27.23 -2.19
C GLU A 489 16.44 -26.46 -3.52
N ILE A 490 17.58 -26.50 -4.23
CA ILE A 490 17.71 -25.97 -5.59
C ILE A 490 17.67 -27.14 -6.56
N LEU A 491 16.73 -27.10 -7.50
CA LEU A 491 16.53 -28.09 -8.56
C LEU A 491 16.76 -27.43 -9.94
N ASP A 492 17.20 -28.22 -10.93
CA ASP A 492 17.23 -27.79 -12.33
C ASP A 492 15.86 -28.03 -12.97
N TYR A 493 15.16 -26.95 -13.29
CA TYR A 493 13.84 -27.00 -13.92
C TYR A 493 13.90 -26.98 -15.47
N GLY A 494 15.08 -27.03 -16.09
CA GLY A 494 15.26 -26.87 -17.54
C GLY A 494 14.52 -27.90 -18.40
N GLU A 495 14.58 -29.20 -18.06
CA GLU A 495 13.80 -30.23 -18.77
C GLU A 495 12.33 -30.27 -18.32
N PHE A 496 12.05 -29.90 -17.06
CA PHE A 496 10.71 -29.79 -16.52
C PHE A 496 9.86 -28.78 -17.31
N VAL A 497 10.39 -27.57 -17.56
CA VAL A 497 9.70 -26.53 -18.32
C VAL A 497 9.42 -27.00 -19.75
N LYS A 498 10.42 -27.59 -20.42
CA LYS A 498 10.26 -28.17 -21.77
C LYS A 498 9.15 -29.23 -21.81
N HIS A 499 9.08 -30.10 -20.80
CA HIS A 499 8.08 -31.16 -20.73
C HIS A 499 6.66 -30.61 -20.52
N ALA A 500 6.49 -29.59 -19.65
CA ALA A 500 5.23 -28.88 -19.47
C ALA A 500 4.80 -28.16 -20.76
N HIS A 501 5.72 -27.41 -21.39
CA HIS A 501 5.49 -26.68 -22.64
C HIS A 501 5.11 -27.60 -23.81
N ALA A 502 5.69 -28.80 -23.90
CA ALA A 502 5.33 -29.80 -24.91
C ALA A 502 3.85 -30.25 -24.81
N HIS A 503 3.23 -30.13 -23.64
CA HIS A 503 1.80 -30.40 -23.41
C HIS A 503 0.95 -29.13 -23.42
N GLY A 504 1.53 -27.98 -23.77
CA GLY A 504 0.88 -26.67 -23.76
C GLY A 504 0.55 -26.14 -22.35
N VAL A 505 1.15 -26.72 -21.30
CA VAL A 505 0.97 -26.31 -19.90
C VAL A 505 1.85 -25.08 -19.62
N LYS A 506 1.33 -24.11 -18.85
CA LYS A 506 2.09 -22.90 -18.47
C LYS A 506 2.81 -23.06 -17.14
N VAL A 507 4.06 -22.59 -17.06
CA VAL A 507 4.88 -22.74 -15.84
C VAL A 507 4.94 -21.43 -15.06
N VAL A 508 4.51 -21.50 -13.80
CA VAL A 508 4.64 -20.45 -12.79
C VAL A 508 5.75 -20.84 -11.82
N MET A 509 6.68 -19.92 -11.54
CA MET A 509 7.71 -20.09 -10.50
C MET A 509 7.55 -19.07 -9.38
N ALA A 510 7.37 -19.54 -8.14
CA ALA A 510 7.54 -18.74 -6.94
C ALA A 510 9.03 -18.66 -6.58
N THR A 511 9.57 -17.48 -6.30
CA THR A 511 11.02 -17.27 -6.18
C THR A 511 11.42 -16.12 -5.26
N ASP A 512 12.71 -16.06 -4.92
CA ASP A 512 13.32 -15.13 -3.98
C ASP A 512 14.31 -14.19 -4.68
N LEU A 513 14.09 -12.87 -4.60
CA LEU A 513 14.89 -11.88 -5.32
C LEU A 513 16.36 -11.80 -4.89
N LEU A 514 16.71 -12.18 -3.65
CA LEU A 514 18.10 -12.23 -3.21
C LEU A 514 18.79 -13.47 -3.76
N ALA A 515 18.12 -14.62 -3.73
CA ALA A 515 18.62 -15.86 -4.33
C ALA A 515 18.91 -15.67 -5.84
N LEU A 516 18.06 -14.94 -6.57
CA LEU A 516 18.24 -14.66 -8.00
C LEU A 516 19.41 -13.71 -8.35
N THR A 517 20.14 -13.17 -7.37
CA THR A 517 21.42 -12.46 -7.64
C THR A 517 22.56 -13.45 -7.96
N VAL A 518 22.50 -14.66 -7.39
CA VAL A 518 23.54 -15.71 -7.52
C VAL A 518 23.04 -16.97 -8.23
N LEU A 519 21.72 -17.18 -8.30
CA LEU A 519 21.08 -18.28 -9.02
C LEU A 519 20.67 -17.89 -10.43
N LYS A 520 20.82 -18.84 -11.36
CA LYS A 520 20.24 -18.76 -12.70
C LYS A 520 18.74 -18.46 -12.60
N PRO A 521 18.23 -17.39 -13.23
CA PRO A 521 16.87 -16.91 -13.02
C PRO A 521 15.80 -17.69 -13.80
N PRO A 522 14.54 -17.72 -13.31
CA PRO A 522 13.40 -18.42 -13.94
C PRO A 522 13.19 -18.21 -15.44
N GLY A 523 13.38 -16.98 -15.96
CA GLY A 523 13.28 -16.70 -17.39
C GLY A 523 14.25 -17.50 -18.26
N GLU A 524 15.43 -17.86 -17.73
CA GLU A 524 16.43 -18.66 -18.43
C GLU A 524 16.21 -20.19 -18.33
N PHE A 525 15.20 -20.63 -17.55
CA PHE A 525 14.61 -21.97 -17.70
C PHE A 525 13.41 -21.95 -18.66
N GLY A 526 12.87 -20.77 -18.99
CA GLY A 526 11.70 -20.59 -19.85
C GLY A 526 10.36 -20.49 -19.11
N ALA A 527 10.34 -20.11 -17.83
CA ALA A 527 9.09 -19.92 -17.09
C ALA A 527 8.18 -18.85 -17.75
N ASP A 528 6.86 -19.08 -17.79
CA ASP A 528 5.89 -18.14 -18.37
C ASP A 528 5.55 -16.98 -17.43
N ILE A 529 5.48 -17.27 -16.13
CA ILE A 529 5.11 -16.34 -15.07
C ILE A 529 6.01 -16.58 -13.86
N VAL A 530 6.46 -15.51 -13.20
CA VAL A 530 7.31 -15.57 -12.00
C VAL A 530 6.73 -14.65 -10.94
N VAL A 531 6.64 -15.15 -9.71
CA VAL A 531 6.03 -14.47 -8.56
C VAL A 531 6.92 -14.59 -7.32
N GLY A 532 6.68 -13.75 -6.32
CA GLY A 532 7.43 -13.81 -5.07
C GLY A 532 7.20 -12.57 -4.20
N SER A 533 7.93 -12.52 -3.08
CA SER A 533 7.97 -11.38 -2.16
C SER A 533 9.24 -10.56 -2.34
N ALA A 534 9.12 -9.23 -2.35
CA ALA A 534 10.26 -8.31 -2.28
C ALA A 534 10.66 -7.95 -0.83
N GLN A 535 10.09 -8.61 0.19
CA GLN A 535 10.27 -8.28 1.61
C GLN A 535 11.74 -8.14 2.04
N ARG A 536 12.59 -9.12 1.70
CA ARG A 536 13.99 -9.16 2.18
C ARG A 536 14.91 -8.13 1.51
N PHE A 537 14.39 -7.30 0.61
CA PHE A 537 15.06 -6.09 0.13
C PHE A 537 14.67 -4.90 1.02
N GLY A 538 15.15 -4.89 2.27
CA GLY A 538 15.02 -3.73 3.16
C GLY A 538 13.60 -3.38 3.60
N VAL A 539 12.68 -4.35 3.72
CA VAL A 539 11.35 -4.14 4.33
C VAL A 539 11.19 -5.02 5.60
N PRO A 540 10.74 -4.49 6.75
CA PRO A 540 10.62 -5.28 7.97
C PRO A 540 9.66 -6.47 7.81
N MET A 541 9.91 -7.60 8.49
CA MET A 541 9.01 -8.77 8.46
C MET A 541 7.59 -8.45 8.97
N GLY A 542 7.44 -7.47 9.87
CA GLY A 542 6.17 -6.86 10.24
C GLY A 542 5.12 -7.81 10.82
N TYR A 543 5.54 -8.97 11.33
CA TYR A 543 4.67 -10.08 11.73
C TYR A 543 3.69 -10.54 10.62
N GLY A 544 4.07 -10.35 9.35
CA GLY A 544 3.31 -10.78 8.17
C GLY A 544 3.22 -9.77 7.03
N GLY A 545 3.46 -8.50 7.30
CA GLY A 545 3.40 -7.45 6.27
C GLY A 545 3.25 -6.04 6.86
N PRO A 546 3.15 -5.01 6.00
CA PRO A 546 2.98 -5.10 4.56
C PRO A 546 4.29 -5.35 3.79
N HIS A 547 4.20 -6.08 2.68
CA HIS A 547 5.32 -6.34 1.75
C HIS A 547 4.83 -6.24 0.32
N ALA A 548 5.64 -5.75 -0.61
CA ALA A 548 5.30 -5.80 -2.02
C ALA A 548 5.61 -7.20 -2.59
N ALA A 549 4.57 -7.90 -3.05
CA ALA A 549 4.75 -9.03 -3.94
C ALA A 549 4.86 -8.57 -5.39
N PHE A 550 5.44 -9.40 -6.26
CA PHE A 550 5.60 -9.10 -7.69
C PHE A 550 5.01 -10.20 -8.57
N LEU A 551 4.66 -9.84 -9.80
CA LEU A 551 4.39 -10.79 -10.88
C LEU A 551 5.06 -10.30 -12.17
N ALA A 552 5.98 -11.10 -12.69
CA ALA A 552 6.68 -10.92 -13.95
C ALA A 552 6.28 -11.98 -14.98
N THR A 553 6.29 -11.61 -16.27
CA THR A 553 5.78 -12.46 -17.35
C THR A 553 6.23 -11.97 -18.74
N SER A 554 5.86 -12.67 -19.81
CA SER A 554 6.14 -12.23 -21.18
C SER A 554 5.25 -11.05 -21.62
N GLN A 555 5.73 -10.25 -22.58
CA GLN A 555 4.92 -9.17 -23.16
C GLN A 555 3.69 -9.66 -23.95
N GLU A 556 3.56 -10.96 -24.24
CA GLU A 556 2.36 -11.52 -24.89
C GLU A 556 1.14 -11.35 -23.99
N TYR A 557 1.29 -11.68 -22.71
CA TYR A 557 0.19 -11.74 -21.75
C TYR A 557 -0.08 -10.39 -21.05
N LYS A 558 0.50 -9.28 -21.53
CA LYS A 558 0.32 -7.92 -20.98
C LYS A 558 -1.14 -7.45 -20.82
N ARG A 559 -2.07 -8.06 -21.55
CA ARG A 559 -3.54 -7.81 -21.44
C ARG A 559 -4.24 -8.61 -20.34
N MET A 560 -3.56 -9.61 -19.76
CA MET A 560 -4.06 -10.49 -18.69
C MET A 560 -3.39 -10.20 -17.33
N MET A 561 -2.29 -9.45 -17.32
CA MET A 561 -1.55 -9.09 -16.10
C MET A 561 -2.45 -8.40 -15.05
N PRO A 562 -2.40 -8.83 -13.77
CA PRO A 562 -3.14 -8.22 -12.66
C PRO A 562 -2.43 -6.97 -12.11
N GLY A 563 -3.20 -6.09 -11.47
CA GLY A 563 -2.68 -4.89 -10.79
C GLY A 563 -2.25 -3.75 -11.71
N ARG A 564 -1.64 -2.71 -11.12
CA ARG A 564 -1.10 -1.56 -11.86
C ARG A 564 0.15 -1.94 -12.64
N ILE A 565 0.38 -1.23 -13.73
CA ILE A 565 1.64 -1.25 -14.49
C ILE A 565 2.02 0.20 -14.70
N ILE A 566 3.28 0.59 -14.55
CA ILE A 566 3.81 1.90 -14.96
C ILE A 566 4.39 1.76 -16.36
N GLY A 567 4.17 2.77 -17.19
CA GLY A 567 4.78 2.86 -18.51
C GLY A 567 5.22 4.28 -18.87
N VAL A 568 6.17 4.35 -19.80
CA VAL A 568 6.67 5.58 -20.39
C VAL A 568 5.68 6.07 -21.45
N SER A 569 5.48 7.39 -21.50
CA SER A 569 4.76 8.13 -22.54
C SER A 569 5.46 9.47 -22.78
N VAL A 570 4.81 10.40 -23.46
CA VAL A 570 5.26 11.79 -23.62
C VAL A 570 4.29 12.78 -22.98
N ASP A 571 4.77 13.97 -22.64
CA ASP A 571 3.95 15.12 -22.26
C ASP A 571 3.54 15.97 -23.47
N SER A 572 2.71 16.99 -23.23
CA SER A 572 2.24 17.96 -24.23
C SER A 572 3.34 18.85 -24.85
N THR A 573 4.62 18.64 -24.49
CA THR A 573 5.80 19.24 -25.12
C THR A 573 6.72 18.19 -25.78
N GLY A 574 6.27 16.94 -25.91
CA GLY A 574 7.02 15.83 -26.50
C GLY A 574 8.08 15.21 -25.57
N LYS A 575 8.16 15.64 -24.30
CA LYS A 575 9.18 15.16 -23.36
C LYS A 575 8.73 13.86 -22.68
N PRO A 576 9.64 12.93 -22.34
CA PRO A 576 9.27 11.71 -21.62
C PRO A 576 8.55 11.99 -20.30
N ALA A 577 7.42 11.31 -20.09
CA ALA A 577 6.60 11.39 -18.88
C ALA A 577 6.00 10.02 -18.56
N LEU A 578 5.88 9.69 -17.27
CA LEU A 578 5.42 8.38 -16.81
C LEU A 578 3.91 8.39 -16.51
N ARG A 579 3.23 7.25 -16.66
CA ARG A 579 1.84 7.06 -16.19
C ARG A 579 1.54 5.60 -15.87
N MET A 580 0.39 5.33 -15.23
CA MET A 580 -0.14 3.97 -15.09
C MET A 580 -0.61 3.46 -16.46
N ALA A 581 0.00 2.43 -17.02
CA ALA A 581 -0.26 1.91 -18.35
C ALA A 581 -1.35 0.82 -18.38
N MET A 582 -2.03 0.70 -19.52
CA MET A 582 -3.04 -0.34 -19.80
C MET A 582 -4.15 -0.42 -18.74
N GLN A 583 -4.59 0.71 -18.18
CA GLN A 583 -5.58 0.79 -17.07
C GLN A 583 -6.91 0.11 -17.40
N THR A 584 -7.23 -0.09 -18.68
CA THR A 584 -8.42 -0.83 -19.14
C THR A 584 -8.47 -2.30 -18.71
N ARG A 585 -7.42 -2.85 -18.08
CA ARG A 585 -7.43 -4.16 -17.41
C ARG A 585 -8.10 -4.13 -16.03
N GLU A 586 -8.08 -2.97 -15.38
CA GLU A 586 -8.31 -2.82 -13.94
C GLU A 586 -9.80 -2.66 -13.58
N GLN A 587 -10.12 -2.97 -12.32
CA GLN A 587 -11.48 -3.02 -11.77
C GLN A 587 -12.34 -1.77 -12.08
N HIS A 588 -11.72 -0.58 -12.03
CA HIS A 588 -12.43 0.70 -12.16
C HIS A 588 -12.93 0.98 -13.60
N ILE A 589 -12.42 0.26 -14.60
CA ILE A 589 -12.89 0.33 -15.99
C ILE A 589 -13.65 -0.95 -16.38
N ARG A 590 -13.14 -2.14 -16.04
CA ARG A 590 -13.70 -3.42 -16.54
C ARG A 590 -14.59 -4.19 -15.58
N ARG A 591 -14.75 -3.77 -14.31
CA ARG A 591 -15.70 -4.35 -13.34
C ARG A 591 -15.59 -5.89 -13.29
N ASP A 592 -16.68 -6.62 -13.53
CA ASP A 592 -16.79 -8.08 -13.59
C ASP A 592 -15.80 -8.75 -14.58
N LYS A 593 -15.30 -7.98 -15.55
CA LYS A 593 -14.40 -8.44 -16.62
C LYS A 593 -12.95 -8.00 -16.38
N ALA A 594 -12.58 -7.43 -15.23
CA ALA A 594 -11.20 -7.04 -14.94
C ALA A 594 -10.26 -8.26 -14.89
N THR A 595 -8.94 -8.04 -14.93
CA THR A 595 -7.96 -9.14 -14.79
C THR A 595 -7.84 -9.65 -13.35
N SER A 596 -8.19 -8.80 -12.38
CA SER A 596 -8.18 -9.06 -10.94
C SER A 596 -9.13 -8.06 -10.26
N ASN A 597 -9.55 -8.34 -9.02
CA ASN A 597 -10.27 -7.39 -8.18
C ASN A 597 -9.34 -6.41 -7.44
N ILE A 598 -8.01 -6.53 -7.55
CA ILE A 598 -7.06 -5.69 -6.80
C ILE A 598 -7.26 -4.19 -7.11
N CYS A 599 -7.21 -3.37 -6.06
CA CYS A 599 -7.28 -1.91 -6.15
C CYS A 599 -6.13 -1.27 -5.35
N THR A 600 -6.20 -1.23 -4.02
CA THR A 600 -5.04 -0.97 -3.17
C THR A 600 -4.03 -2.11 -3.35
N ALA A 601 -2.74 -1.78 -3.49
CA ALA A 601 -1.65 -2.74 -3.61
C ALA A 601 -0.61 -2.48 -2.49
N GLN A 602 0.69 -2.46 -2.80
CA GLN A 602 1.78 -2.34 -1.81
C GLN A 602 2.84 -1.31 -2.25
N ALA A 603 2.41 -0.20 -2.88
CA ALA A 603 3.26 0.75 -3.58
C ALA A 603 4.41 1.35 -2.74
N LEU A 604 4.16 1.74 -1.47
CA LEU A 604 5.19 2.27 -0.58
C LEU A 604 6.33 1.25 -0.34
N LEU A 605 5.99 -0.04 -0.27
CA LEU A 605 6.93 -1.12 0.03
C LEU A 605 7.70 -1.54 -1.23
N ALA A 606 7.06 -1.45 -2.40
CA ALA A 606 7.76 -1.54 -3.69
C ALA A 606 8.79 -0.41 -3.85
N ASN A 607 8.47 0.80 -3.39
CA ASN A 607 9.41 1.93 -3.35
C ASN A 607 10.56 1.69 -2.35
N MET A 608 10.30 1.13 -1.17
CA MET A 608 11.37 0.76 -0.22
C MET A 608 12.32 -0.29 -0.81
N ALA A 609 11.79 -1.39 -1.37
CA ALA A 609 12.59 -2.43 -2.01
C ALA A 609 13.39 -1.90 -3.21
N THR A 610 12.81 -0.96 -3.95
CA THR A 610 13.51 -0.22 -5.02
C THR A 610 14.69 0.59 -4.49
N MET A 611 14.50 1.36 -3.41
CA MET A 611 15.61 2.13 -2.83
C MET A 611 16.70 1.23 -2.26
N TYR A 612 16.35 0.05 -1.72
CA TYR A 612 17.33 -0.94 -1.28
C TYR A 612 18.20 -1.41 -2.46
N ALA A 613 17.57 -1.81 -3.58
CA ALA A 613 18.31 -2.20 -4.79
C ALA A 613 19.13 -1.06 -5.43
N LEU A 614 18.63 0.18 -5.38
CA LEU A 614 19.37 1.37 -5.83
C LEU A 614 20.57 1.71 -4.93
N TYR A 615 20.49 1.39 -3.63
CA TYR A 615 21.53 1.69 -2.65
C TYR A 615 22.66 0.65 -2.65
N HIS A 616 22.31 -0.63 -2.80
CA HIS A 616 23.29 -1.72 -2.82
C HIS A 616 23.87 -2.02 -4.22
N GLY A 617 23.13 -1.71 -5.29
CA GLY A 617 23.54 -2.06 -6.66
C GLY A 617 23.60 -3.57 -6.91
N PRO A 618 23.93 -4.01 -8.15
CA PRO A 618 24.02 -5.43 -8.45
C PRO A 618 25.12 -6.13 -7.63
N GLU A 619 26.27 -5.48 -7.39
CA GLU A 619 27.39 -6.00 -6.61
C GLU A 619 27.04 -6.15 -5.13
N GLY A 620 26.53 -5.12 -4.47
CA GLY A 620 26.22 -5.17 -3.03
C GLY A 620 25.09 -6.15 -2.72
N LEU A 621 24.09 -6.27 -3.59
CA LEU A 621 23.07 -7.33 -3.48
C LEU A 621 23.70 -8.73 -3.61
N LYS A 622 24.71 -8.90 -4.47
CA LYS A 622 25.46 -10.15 -4.61
C LYS A 622 26.30 -10.46 -3.37
N GLU A 623 26.99 -9.46 -2.81
CA GLU A 623 27.79 -9.63 -1.59
C GLU A 623 26.92 -10.08 -0.40
N ILE A 624 25.70 -9.52 -0.30
CA ILE A 624 24.71 -9.93 0.70
C ILE A 624 24.29 -11.39 0.46
N ALA A 625 23.98 -11.77 -0.79
CA ALA A 625 23.59 -13.14 -1.12
C ALA A 625 24.72 -14.17 -0.92
N ASP A 626 25.94 -13.86 -1.36
CA ASP A 626 27.15 -14.68 -1.16
C ASP A 626 27.41 -14.89 0.34
N ARG A 627 27.27 -13.84 1.15
CA ARG A 627 27.44 -13.88 2.61
C ARG A 627 26.37 -14.74 3.30
N VAL A 628 25.10 -14.59 2.91
CA VAL A 628 23.99 -15.41 3.44
C VAL A 628 24.18 -16.89 3.06
N HIS A 629 24.51 -17.16 1.81
CA HIS A 629 24.83 -18.51 1.33
C HIS A 629 26.05 -19.11 2.06
N GLY A 630 27.09 -18.30 2.30
CA GLY A 630 28.27 -18.69 3.05
C GLY A 630 27.94 -19.14 4.48
N LEU A 631 27.13 -18.38 5.21
CA LEU A 631 26.69 -18.74 6.57
C LEU A 631 25.86 -20.04 6.60
N ALA A 632 24.99 -20.25 5.60
CA ALA A 632 24.23 -21.50 5.46
C ALA A 632 25.14 -22.71 5.14
N CYS A 633 26.15 -22.52 4.30
CA CYS A 633 27.13 -23.56 3.97
C CYS A 633 28.08 -23.88 5.14
N ASP A 634 28.45 -22.87 5.93
CA ASP A 634 29.25 -23.03 7.15
C ASP A 634 28.50 -23.87 8.20
N PHE A 635 27.25 -23.49 8.49
CA PHE A 635 26.36 -24.26 9.36
C PHE A 635 26.22 -25.72 8.89
N ALA A 636 25.97 -25.94 7.59
CA ALA A 636 25.88 -27.27 7.01
C ALA A 636 27.18 -28.09 7.13
N LEU A 637 28.35 -27.46 6.97
CA LEU A 637 29.65 -28.10 7.17
C LEU A 637 29.89 -28.44 8.65
N GLY A 638 29.58 -27.53 9.57
CA GLY A 638 29.68 -27.73 11.00
C GLY A 638 28.78 -28.87 11.50
N LEU A 639 27.53 -28.95 11.03
CA LEU A 639 26.64 -30.08 11.32
C LEU A 639 27.21 -31.41 10.80
N LYS A 640 27.75 -31.44 9.57
CA LYS A 640 28.40 -32.64 9.01
C LYS A 640 29.65 -33.05 9.83
N LYS A 641 30.40 -32.10 10.40
CA LYS A 641 31.50 -32.38 11.35
C LYS A 641 31.05 -32.83 12.75
N LEU A 642 29.88 -32.40 13.23
CA LEU A 642 29.32 -32.86 14.52
C LEU A 642 28.82 -34.30 14.49
N GLY A 643 28.32 -34.77 13.34
CA GLY A 643 27.78 -36.13 13.19
C GLY A 643 26.68 -36.45 14.21
N THR A 644 25.81 -35.47 14.50
CA THR A 644 24.63 -35.59 15.38
C THR A 644 23.33 -35.70 14.61
N VAL A 645 23.31 -35.16 13.39
CA VAL A 645 22.16 -34.99 12.49
C VAL A 645 22.60 -35.14 11.04
N ASN A 646 21.66 -35.45 10.15
CA ASN A 646 21.93 -35.62 8.72
C ASN A 646 21.45 -34.38 7.96
N VAL A 647 22.38 -33.60 7.40
CA VAL A 647 22.08 -32.46 6.52
C VAL A 647 21.74 -32.94 5.12
N GLN A 648 20.83 -32.25 4.40
CA GLN A 648 20.52 -32.57 3.01
C GLN A 648 21.77 -32.65 2.11
N ASP A 649 21.75 -33.62 1.18
CA ASP A 649 22.74 -33.69 0.11
C ASP A 649 22.35 -32.89 -1.12
N LEU A 650 21.08 -32.49 -1.24
CA LEU A 650 20.63 -31.55 -2.27
C LEU A 650 21.31 -30.17 -2.11
N PRO A 651 21.58 -29.47 -3.22
CA PRO A 651 21.98 -28.06 -3.23
C PRO A 651 20.99 -27.14 -2.51
N PHE A 652 21.46 -26.02 -1.98
CA PHE A 652 20.63 -24.99 -1.32
C PHE A 652 21.24 -23.59 -1.44
N PHE A 653 20.40 -22.55 -1.29
CA PHE A 653 20.84 -21.16 -1.20
C PHE A 653 21.11 -20.77 0.27
N ASP A 654 20.07 -20.41 1.02
CA ASP A 654 20.15 -19.93 2.41
C ASP A 654 19.53 -20.89 3.43
N THR A 655 18.72 -21.83 2.97
CA THR A 655 17.86 -22.67 3.81
C THR A 655 18.36 -24.10 3.81
N VAL A 656 18.63 -24.64 5.00
CA VAL A 656 19.26 -25.94 5.20
C VAL A 656 18.26 -26.91 5.84
N LYS A 657 17.81 -27.93 5.11
CA LYS A 657 17.06 -29.08 5.68
C LYS A 657 18.00 -29.99 6.47
N VAL A 658 17.55 -30.36 7.67
CA VAL A 658 18.28 -31.21 8.61
C VAL A 658 17.34 -32.28 9.16
N ASN A 659 17.70 -33.54 8.92
CA ASN A 659 17.02 -34.71 9.44
C ASN A 659 17.64 -35.13 10.78
N CYS A 660 16.81 -35.32 11.80
CA CYS A 660 17.23 -35.60 13.18
C CYS A 660 16.29 -36.62 13.85
N SER A 661 16.58 -36.98 15.11
CA SER A 661 15.78 -37.94 15.87
C SER A 661 14.48 -37.35 16.46
N ASN A 662 14.44 -36.04 16.71
CA ASN A 662 13.28 -35.33 17.27
C ASN A 662 13.37 -33.83 16.95
N ALA A 663 12.66 -33.39 15.91
CA ALA A 663 12.67 -32.01 15.42
C ALA A 663 12.18 -31.01 16.47
N LYS A 664 11.13 -31.38 17.22
CA LYS A 664 10.56 -30.54 18.28
C LYS A 664 11.55 -30.28 19.41
N ALA A 665 12.32 -31.28 19.84
CA ALA A 665 13.32 -31.11 20.90
C ALA A 665 14.45 -30.14 20.50
N ILE A 666 14.87 -30.16 19.22
CA ILE A 666 15.85 -29.20 18.70
C ILE A 666 15.26 -27.78 18.63
N ALA A 667 14.00 -27.63 18.19
CA ALA A 667 13.32 -26.34 18.16
C ALA A 667 13.07 -25.76 19.58
N GLU A 668 12.76 -26.60 20.56
CA GLU A 668 12.66 -26.21 21.97
C GLU A 668 14.02 -25.76 22.54
N GLU A 669 15.13 -26.40 22.14
CA GLU A 669 16.48 -25.97 22.53
C GLU A 669 16.91 -24.68 21.81
N ALA A 670 16.56 -24.50 20.53
CA ALA A 670 16.72 -23.23 19.83
C ALA A 670 15.99 -22.09 20.57
N CYS A 671 14.75 -22.32 20.99
CA CYS A 671 13.96 -21.32 21.73
C CYS A 671 14.58 -20.92 23.08
N LYS A 672 15.31 -21.82 23.76
CA LYS A 672 16.07 -21.50 24.99
C LYS A 672 17.28 -20.61 24.72
N ASN A 673 17.79 -20.62 23.48
CA ASN A 673 18.90 -19.81 23.01
C ASN A 673 18.41 -18.57 22.21
N GLU A 674 17.15 -18.16 22.40
CA GLU A 674 16.48 -17.02 21.76
C GLU A 674 16.41 -17.10 20.22
N MET A 675 16.34 -18.33 19.69
CA MET A 675 16.27 -18.65 18.26
C MET A 675 14.99 -19.42 17.90
N ASN A 676 14.39 -19.10 16.77
CA ASN A 676 13.34 -19.92 16.14
C ASN A 676 13.90 -20.62 14.90
N ILE A 677 13.51 -21.89 14.71
CA ILE A 677 13.78 -22.68 13.50
C ILE A 677 12.45 -23.32 13.04
N ARG A 678 12.32 -23.67 11.76
CA ARG A 678 11.12 -24.33 11.25
C ARG A 678 11.14 -25.81 11.61
N VAL A 679 10.12 -26.29 12.29
CA VAL A 679 9.77 -27.72 12.35
C VAL A 679 8.92 -28.04 11.12
N VAL A 680 9.32 -29.06 10.36
CA VAL A 680 8.58 -29.50 9.16
C VAL A 680 7.73 -30.74 9.48
N ASP A 681 8.32 -31.71 10.18
CA ASP A 681 7.65 -32.93 10.66
C ASP A 681 8.25 -33.37 12.02
N SER A 682 8.05 -34.62 12.45
CA SER A 682 8.60 -35.12 13.72
C SER A 682 10.14 -35.22 13.77
N ASN A 683 10.79 -35.25 12.61
CA ASN A 683 12.19 -35.58 12.40
C ASN A 683 12.93 -34.58 11.50
N THR A 684 12.22 -33.77 10.71
CA THR A 684 12.78 -32.73 9.85
C THR A 684 12.66 -31.34 10.48
N VAL A 685 13.77 -30.59 10.48
CA VAL A 685 13.78 -29.12 10.64
C VAL A 685 14.43 -28.45 9.44
N THR A 686 14.10 -27.18 9.18
CA THR A 686 14.86 -26.33 8.26
C THR A 686 15.33 -25.07 8.97
N VAL A 687 16.54 -24.61 8.62
CA VAL A 687 17.17 -23.40 9.16
C VAL A 687 17.45 -22.46 8.00
N ALA A 688 16.68 -21.38 7.90
CA ALA A 688 16.79 -20.36 6.84
C ALA A 688 17.65 -19.18 7.29
N PHE A 689 18.81 -18.99 6.68
CA PHE A 689 19.71 -17.87 6.96
C PHE A 689 19.24 -16.59 6.26
N ASP A 690 19.61 -15.45 6.82
CA ASP A 690 19.21 -14.14 6.33
C ASP A 690 20.32 -13.09 6.47
N GLU A 691 20.11 -11.91 5.88
CA GLU A 691 21.09 -10.81 5.85
C GLU A 691 21.59 -10.44 7.25
N THR A 692 20.73 -10.55 8.26
CA THR A 692 21.06 -10.17 9.64
C THR A 692 21.86 -11.23 10.39
N ALA A 693 21.97 -12.47 9.87
CA ALA A 693 22.68 -13.56 10.54
C ALA A 693 24.19 -13.30 10.69
N THR A 694 24.80 -13.95 11.69
CA THR A 694 26.22 -13.77 12.04
C THR A 694 26.91 -15.11 12.32
N LEU A 695 28.26 -15.11 12.35
CA LEU A 695 29.04 -16.28 12.75
C LEU A 695 28.74 -16.70 14.21
N GLU A 696 28.45 -15.75 15.11
CA GLU A 696 28.02 -16.06 16.48
C GLU A 696 26.66 -16.78 16.50
N ASP A 697 25.77 -16.47 15.55
CA ASP A 697 24.50 -17.17 15.41
C ASP A 697 24.69 -18.60 14.88
N VAL A 698 25.59 -18.81 13.91
CA VAL A 698 25.99 -20.16 13.46
C VAL A 698 26.56 -20.95 14.64
N ASP A 699 27.45 -20.36 15.44
CA ASP A 699 28.03 -20.96 16.64
C ASP A 699 26.99 -21.32 17.72
N LYS A 700 25.88 -20.59 17.82
CA LYS A 700 24.74 -20.93 18.71
C LYS A 700 23.93 -22.09 18.15
N LEU A 701 23.61 -22.05 16.86
CA LEU A 701 22.91 -23.13 16.17
C LEU A 701 23.70 -24.44 16.23
N LEU A 702 25.02 -24.42 16.00
CA LEU A 702 25.88 -25.60 16.13
C LEU A 702 25.85 -26.20 17.54
N LYS A 703 25.75 -25.38 18.60
CA LYS A 703 25.58 -25.85 19.99
C LYS A 703 24.20 -26.48 20.22
N VAL A 704 23.12 -25.87 19.71
CA VAL A 704 21.75 -26.41 19.75
C VAL A 704 21.69 -27.81 19.09
N PHE A 705 22.30 -27.95 17.92
CA PHE A 705 22.33 -29.23 17.17
C PHE A 705 23.43 -30.21 17.63
N ALA A 706 24.28 -29.84 18.61
CA ALA A 706 25.29 -30.74 19.16
C ALA A 706 24.73 -31.79 20.12
N CYS A 707 23.48 -31.62 20.60
CA CYS A 707 22.78 -32.57 21.47
C CYS A 707 23.60 -33.02 22.71
N GLY A 708 24.40 -32.11 23.28
CA GLY A 708 25.28 -32.38 24.43
C GLY A 708 26.69 -32.87 24.10
N LYS A 709 27.04 -33.10 22.83
CA LYS A 709 28.45 -33.23 22.42
C LYS A 709 29.17 -31.88 22.56
N PRO A 710 30.48 -31.85 22.86
CA PRO A 710 31.27 -30.63 22.78
C PRO A 710 31.47 -30.20 21.31
N VAL A 711 31.33 -28.90 21.05
CA VAL A 711 31.65 -28.29 19.74
C VAL A 711 33.09 -27.77 19.81
N ASN A 712 34.01 -28.45 19.11
CA ASN A 712 35.45 -28.21 19.21
C ASN A 712 36.00 -27.27 18.11
N PHE A 713 35.12 -26.50 17.48
CA PHE A 713 35.41 -25.56 16.39
C PHE A 713 34.39 -24.40 16.44
N THR A 714 34.70 -23.30 15.77
CA THR A 714 33.78 -22.17 15.54
C THR A 714 33.48 -22.00 14.06
N ALA A 715 32.39 -21.33 13.71
CA ALA A 715 32.08 -20.95 12.33
C ALA A 715 33.25 -20.18 11.66
N GLU A 716 33.88 -19.25 12.38
CA GLU A 716 35.09 -18.55 11.90
C GLU A 716 36.24 -19.50 11.54
N SER A 717 36.42 -20.60 12.29
CA SER A 717 37.43 -21.62 11.98
C SER A 717 37.03 -22.58 10.85
N LEU A 718 35.74 -22.67 10.52
CA LEU A 718 35.22 -23.48 9.42
C LEU A 718 35.22 -22.74 8.09
N ALA A 719 35.01 -21.41 8.10
CA ALA A 719 34.88 -20.59 6.89
C ALA A 719 35.95 -20.83 5.80
N PRO A 720 37.26 -21.06 6.10
CA PRO A 720 38.27 -21.38 5.08
C PRO A 720 38.09 -22.74 4.38
N GLU A 721 37.32 -23.66 4.96
CA GLU A 721 36.96 -24.96 4.39
C GLU A 721 35.60 -24.93 3.65
N VAL A 722 34.82 -23.85 3.78
CA VAL A 722 33.46 -23.77 3.22
C VAL A 722 33.51 -23.71 1.70
N GLN A 723 32.81 -24.66 1.08
CA GLN A 723 32.59 -24.70 -0.37
C GLN A 723 31.14 -24.31 -0.66
N SER A 724 30.93 -23.47 -1.67
CA SER A 724 29.59 -23.13 -2.15
C SER A 724 28.82 -24.39 -2.54
N ARG A 725 27.54 -24.43 -2.17
CA ARG A 725 26.63 -25.53 -2.47
C ARG A 725 25.82 -25.29 -3.75
N LEU A 726 26.07 -24.20 -4.48
CA LEU A 726 25.40 -23.89 -5.74
C LEU A 726 25.90 -24.80 -6.89
N PRO A 727 25.02 -25.45 -7.68
CA PRO A 727 25.44 -26.25 -8.82
C PRO A 727 25.93 -25.36 -9.96
N LYS A 728 27.07 -25.70 -10.58
CA LYS A 728 27.71 -24.84 -11.61
C LYS A 728 26.77 -24.40 -12.74
N GLY A 729 25.88 -25.27 -13.22
CA GLY A 729 24.91 -24.95 -14.28
C GLY A 729 23.70 -24.11 -13.83
N LEU A 730 23.56 -23.85 -12.53
CA LEU A 730 22.50 -23.05 -11.91
C LEU A 730 23.05 -21.80 -11.19
N VAL A 731 24.35 -21.51 -11.32
CA VAL A 731 24.91 -20.20 -10.92
C VAL A 731 24.51 -19.17 -11.97
N ARG A 732 24.26 -17.92 -11.55
CA ARG A 732 23.92 -16.83 -12.47
C ARG A 732 25.14 -16.38 -13.27
N GLU A 733 25.02 -16.41 -14.59
CA GLU A 733 26.00 -15.81 -15.53
C GLU A 733 25.47 -14.51 -16.17
N SER A 734 24.16 -14.25 -16.13
CA SER A 734 23.54 -13.07 -16.73
C SER A 734 23.64 -11.82 -15.83
N PRO A 735 23.93 -10.63 -16.41
CA PRO A 735 23.89 -9.38 -15.66
C PRO A 735 22.45 -9.02 -15.24
N TYR A 736 22.33 -8.15 -14.24
CA TYR A 736 21.09 -7.57 -13.73
C TYR A 736 21.38 -6.15 -13.22
N LEU A 737 20.37 -5.30 -13.16
CA LEU A 737 20.45 -3.90 -12.70
C LEU A 737 21.51 -3.08 -13.45
N SER A 738 21.73 -3.40 -14.73
CA SER A 738 22.77 -2.77 -15.57
C SER A 738 22.44 -1.34 -16.01
N HIS A 739 21.20 -0.87 -15.80
CA HIS A 739 20.83 0.51 -16.05
C HIS A 739 21.54 1.46 -15.05
N PRO A 740 22.11 2.60 -15.47
CA PRO A 740 22.94 3.45 -14.60
C PRO A 740 22.31 3.90 -13.28
N ILE A 741 20.97 3.93 -13.20
CA ILE A 741 20.24 4.35 -12.00
C ILE A 741 20.56 3.48 -10.76
N PHE A 742 20.77 2.17 -10.93
CA PHE A 742 21.16 1.24 -9.87
C PHE A 742 22.66 1.29 -9.54
N ASN A 743 23.39 2.16 -10.23
CA ASN A 743 24.84 2.31 -10.20
C ASN A 743 25.26 3.76 -9.91
N SER A 744 24.33 4.58 -9.39
CA SER A 744 24.50 6.04 -9.20
C SER A 744 24.21 6.57 -7.80
N TYR A 745 23.69 5.72 -6.88
CA TYR A 745 23.12 6.18 -5.60
C TYR A 745 23.59 5.35 -4.39
N HIS A 746 24.83 4.85 -4.43
CA HIS A 746 25.38 3.96 -3.40
C HIS A 746 25.86 4.67 -2.12
N THR A 747 26.04 6.00 -2.13
CA THR A 747 26.33 6.74 -0.90
C THR A 747 25.05 7.29 -0.26
N GLU A 748 25.00 7.32 1.08
CA GLU A 748 23.81 7.74 1.83
C GLU A 748 23.30 9.13 1.40
N HIS A 749 24.22 10.05 1.12
CA HIS A 749 23.89 11.41 0.72
C HIS A 749 23.35 11.50 -0.73
N GLU A 750 23.77 10.60 -1.61
CA GLU A 750 23.26 10.51 -2.99
C GLU A 750 21.87 9.86 -3.03
N LEU A 751 21.64 8.78 -2.27
CA LEU A 751 20.31 8.20 -2.13
C LEU A 751 19.33 9.18 -1.44
N LEU A 752 19.78 9.90 -0.40
CA LEU A 752 18.99 10.96 0.24
C LEU A 752 18.57 12.04 -0.76
N ARG A 753 19.52 12.51 -1.59
CA ARG A 753 19.23 13.47 -2.69
C ARG A 753 18.27 12.88 -3.72
N TYR A 754 18.39 11.60 -4.07
CA TYR A 754 17.49 10.94 -5.00
C TYR A 754 16.07 10.81 -4.44
N MET A 755 15.90 10.31 -3.21
CA MET A 755 14.59 10.25 -2.55
C MET A 755 13.94 11.62 -2.42
N HIS A 756 14.71 12.67 -2.13
CA HIS A 756 14.22 14.06 -2.10
C HIS A 756 13.86 14.61 -3.50
N LYS A 757 14.66 14.31 -4.53
CA LYS A 757 14.36 14.61 -5.95
C LYS A 757 13.04 13.96 -6.40
N LEU A 758 12.73 12.76 -5.91
CA LEU A 758 11.46 12.10 -6.21
C LEU A 758 10.30 12.72 -5.40
N GLN A 759 10.42 12.87 -4.07
CA GLN A 759 9.32 13.42 -3.25
C GLN A 759 8.89 14.84 -3.70
N SER A 760 9.83 15.65 -4.21
CA SER A 760 9.54 17.00 -4.72
C SER A 760 8.77 17.04 -6.04
N LYS A 761 8.55 15.89 -6.70
CA LYS A 761 7.65 15.73 -7.87
C LYS A 761 6.24 15.31 -7.48
N ASP A 762 6.01 14.98 -6.22
CA ASP A 762 4.82 14.28 -5.73
C ASP A 762 3.99 15.18 -4.80
N LEU A 763 2.75 15.48 -5.19
CA LEU A 763 1.81 16.17 -4.32
C LEU A 763 1.22 15.18 -3.31
N SER A 764 1.29 15.55 -2.04
CA SER A 764 0.92 14.77 -0.85
C SER A 764 0.19 15.64 0.18
N LEU A 765 -0.35 15.07 1.26
CA LEU A 765 -1.03 15.83 2.33
C LEU A 765 -0.07 16.76 3.13
N CYS A 766 1.23 16.74 2.83
CA CYS A 766 2.18 17.76 3.31
C CYS A 766 2.01 19.12 2.59
N HIS A 767 1.24 19.18 1.50
CA HIS A 767 1.17 20.33 0.60
C HIS A 767 -0.22 20.99 0.58
N SER A 768 -1.27 20.18 0.42
CA SER A 768 -2.67 20.61 0.40
C SER A 768 -3.60 19.43 0.69
N MET A 769 -4.89 19.72 0.88
CA MET A 769 -5.96 18.73 0.75
C MET A 769 -5.86 17.96 -0.58
N ILE A 770 -6.18 16.67 -0.54
CA ILE A 770 -6.35 15.79 -1.70
C ILE A 770 -7.80 15.26 -1.64
N PRO A 771 -8.79 15.95 -2.22
CA PRO A 771 -10.21 15.66 -1.96
C PRO A 771 -10.77 14.52 -2.83
N LEU A 772 -10.09 13.37 -2.85
CA LEU A 772 -10.47 12.20 -3.63
C LEU A 772 -11.70 11.49 -3.02
N GLY A 773 -12.85 11.57 -3.69
CA GLY A 773 -14.05 10.78 -3.38
C GLY A 773 -13.79 9.28 -3.24
N SER A 774 -14.47 8.66 -2.27
CA SER A 774 -14.30 7.30 -1.74
C SER A 774 -12.84 6.91 -1.49
N CYS A 775 -12.00 7.83 -1.02
CA CYS A 775 -10.61 7.55 -0.63
C CYS A 775 -10.27 8.00 0.79
N THR A 776 -11.07 8.86 1.41
CA THR A 776 -10.90 9.38 2.77
C THR A 776 -9.45 9.76 3.07
N MET A 777 -8.96 10.79 2.39
CA MET A 777 -7.60 11.33 2.52
C MET A 777 -7.41 12.14 3.82
N LYS A 778 -7.75 11.52 4.97
CA LYS A 778 -7.68 12.12 6.32
C LYS A 778 -6.25 12.13 6.87
N LEU A 779 -6.07 12.74 8.04
CA LEU A 779 -4.79 12.72 8.77
C LEU A 779 -4.32 11.27 9.03
N ASN A 780 -3.06 10.99 8.67
CA ASN A 780 -2.30 9.85 9.20
C ASN A 780 -1.34 10.41 10.27
N ALA A 781 -1.70 10.33 11.56
CA ALA A 781 -1.01 11.10 12.60
C ALA A 781 0.32 10.45 13.00
N THR A 782 1.32 11.28 13.31
CA THR A 782 2.68 10.82 13.65
C THR A 782 2.70 9.82 14.81
N VAL A 783 1.83 10.01 15.82
CA VAL A 783 1.68 9.10 16.97
C VAL A 783 1.09 7.73 16.59
N GLU A 784 0.25 7.65 15.56
CA GLU A 784 -0.30 6.40 15.01
C GLU A 784 0.75 5.66 14.17
N MET A 785 1.62 6.42 13.49
CA MET A 785 2.73 5.90 12.70
C MET A 785 3.89 5.40 13.56
N MET A 786 4.20 6.04 14.69
CA MET A 786 5.37 5.70 15.54
C MET A 786 5.58 4.19 15.79
N PRO A 787 4.57 3.37 16.15
CA PRO A 787 4.78 1.96 16.44
C PRO A 787 5.25 1.10 15.26
N VAL A 788 5.06 1.54 14.01
CA VAL A 788 5.38 0.71 12.82
C VAL A 788 6.87 0.55 12.57
N THR A 789 7.72 1.41 13.14
CA THR A 789 9.18 1.30 13.05
C THR A 789 9.83 0.78 14.33
N TRP A 790 9.04 0.47 15.37
CA TRP A 790 9.56 -0.11 16.61
C TRP A 790 9.94 -1.59 16.41
N PRO A 791 11.18 -2.03 16.73
CA PRO A 791 11.63 -3.41 16.51
C PRO A 791 10.73 -4.48 17.14
N SER A 792 10.12 -4.19 18.29
CA SER A 792 9.17 -5.08 18.98
C SER A 792 7.85 -5.33 18.23
N PHE A 793 7.59 -4.64 17.13
CA PHE A 793 6.54 -4.97 16.17
C PHE A 793 7.16 -5.31 14.80
N ALA A 794 7.98 -4.41 14.27
CA ALA A 794 8.55 -4.50 12.92
C ALA A 794 9.40 -5.76 12.65
N ASN A 795 10.09 -6.31 13.66
CA ASN A 795 11.09 -7.37 13.46
C ASN A 795 10.60 -8.78 13.86
N LEU A 796 9.30 -8.98 14.14
CA LEU A 796 8.77 -10.33 14.37
C LEU A 796 8.50 -11.03 13.03
N HIS A 797 8.87 -12.31 12.96
CA HIS A 797 8.51 -13.22 11.87
C HIS A 797 7.04 -13.70 12.06
N PRO A 798 6.19 -13.75 11.01
CA PRO A 798 4.76 -14.07 11.15
C PRO A 798 4.44 -15.41 11.82
N PHE A 799 5.36 -16.38 11.75
CA PHE A 799 5.15 -17.75 12.24
C PHE A 799 5.94 -18.06 13.53
N VAL A 800 6.34 -17.04 14.31
CA VAL A 800 6.90 -17.29 15.65
C VAL A 800 5.85 -17.93 16.59
N PRO A 801 6.28 -18.74 17.57
CA PRO A 801 5.40 -19.24 18.63
C PRO A 801 4.57 -18.12 19.29
N ALA A 802 3.26 -18.32 19.45
CA ALA A 802 2.33 -17.28 19.90
C ALA A 802 2.68 -16.63 21.26
N ASP A 803 3.43 -17.34 22.10
CA ASP A 803 3.97 -16.85 23.37
C ASP A 803 5.01 -15.72 23.22
N GLN A 804 5.58 -15.55 22.02
CA GLN A 804 6.51 -14.49 21.63
C GLN A 804 5.79 -13.25 21.07
N ALA A 805 4.52 -13.37 20.67
CA ALA A 805 3.74 -12.31 20.01
C ALA A 805 2.60 -11.76 20.90
N ARG A 806 2.73 -11.83 22.23
CA ARG A 806 1.63 -11.51 23.18
C ARG A 806 1.15 -10.06 23.10
N GLY A 807 2.00 -9.12 22.73
CA GLY A 807 1.64 -7.72 22.48
C GLY A 807 0.74 -7.57 21.26
N TYR A 808 1.05 -8.28 20.18
CA TYR A 808 0.18 -8.39 19.01
C TYR A 808 -1.16 -9.04 19.36
N GLN A 809 -1.16 -10.15 20.10
CA GLN A 809 -2.41 -10.85 20.45
C GLN A 809 -3.35 -10.00 21.34
N GLU A 810 -2.81 -9.22 22.28
CA GLU A 810 -3.62 -8.26 23.05
C GLU A 810 -4.16 -7.10 22.17
N MET A 811 -3.34 -6.60 21.24
CA MET A 811 -3.76 -5.57 20.28
C MET A 811 -4.85 -6.06 19.32
N PHE A 812 -4.71 -7.26 18.76
CA PHE A 812 -5.70 -7.86 17.86
C PHE A 812 -7.04 -8.12 18.56
N LYS A 813 -6.99 -8.62 19.81
CA LYS A 813 -8.20 -8.83 20.61
C LYS A 813 -8.94 -7.52 20.83
N ASP A 814 -8.23 -6.51 21.35
CA ASP A 814 -8.83 -5.20 21.60
C ASP A 814 -9.38 -4.59 20.30
N LEU A 815 -8.62 -4.61 19.20
CA LEU A 815 -9.03 -4.07 17.91
C LEU A 815 -10.28 -4.79 17.37
N GLY A 816 -10.35 -6.11 17.45
CA GLY A 816 -11.55 -6.86 17.03
C GLY A 816 -12.79 -6.52 17.85
N GLU A 817 -12.67 -6.43 19.18
CA GLU A 817 -13.77 -6.05 20.08
C GLU A 817 -14.22 -4.59 19.86
N LEU A 818 -13.28 -3.67 19.60
CA LEU A 818 -13.57 -2.28 19.22
C LEU A 818 -14.28 -2.19 17.85
N LEU A 819 -13.79 -2.91 16.83
CA LEU A 819 -14.38 -2.92 15.49
C LEU A 819 -15.78 -3.56 15.49
N CYS A 820 -16.02 -4.63 16.27
CA CYS A 820 -17.37 -5.15 16.53
C CYS A 820 -18.31 -4.05 17.03
N THR A 821 -17.84 -3.25 18.00
CA THR A 821 -18.63 -2.16 18.59
C THR A 821 -18.90 -1.01 17.60
N VAL A 822 -17.92 -0.65 16.76
CA VAL A 822 -18.06 0.36 15.70
C VAL A 822 -19.07 -0.04 14.62
N THR A 823 -19.24 -1.34 14.37
CA THR A 823 -19.94 -1.86 13.19
C THR A 823 -21.21 -2.67 13.48
N GLY A 824 -21.49 -3.01 14.73
CA GLY A 824 -22.65 -3.83 15.10
C GLY A 824 -22.52 -5.32 14.71
N PHE A 825 -21.29 -5.80 14.48
CA PHE A 825 -20.99 -7.20 14.15
C PHE A 825 -20.56 -8.01 15.39
N ASP A 826 -20.68 -9.33 15.29
CA ASP A 826 -20.43 -10.27 16.38
C ASP A 826 -18.97 -10.77 16.41
N SER A 827 -18.27 -10.70 15.28
CA SER A 827 -16.88 -11.17 15.15
C SER A 827 -16.16 -10.53 13.96
N PHE A 828 -14.84 -10.39 14.03
CA PHE A 828 -13.97 -9.91 12.95
C PHE A 828 -12.89 -10.92 12.55
N SER A 829 -12.54 -10.98 11.26
CA SER A 829 -11.24 -11.50 10.81
C SER A 829 -10.35 -10.36 10.33
N LEU A 830 -9.11 -10.34 10.83
CA LEU A 830 -8.09 -9.34 10.48
C LEU A 830 -7.16 -9.80 9.35
N GLN A 831 -7.44 -10.93 8.70
CA GLN A 831 -6.54 -11.51 7.68
C GLN A 831 -6.48 -10.76 6.33
N PRO A 832 -7.58 -10.26 5.74
CA PRO A 832 -7.52 -9.71 4.39
C PRO A 832 -6.74 -8.39 4.32
N ASN A 833 -5.75 -8.32 3.43
CA ASN A 833 -4.76 -7.23 3.34
C ASN A 833 -5.09 -6.12 2.32
N ALA A 834 -6.32 -6.08 1.79
CA ALA A 834 -6.86 -4.96 1.01
C ALA A 834 -8.40 -4.98 1.05
N GLY A 835 -9.05 -3.88 0.68
CA GLY A 835 -10.52 -3.81 0.67
C GLY A 835 -11.16 -4.89 -0.22
N ALA A 836 -10.67 -5.02 -1.45
CA ALA A 836 -11.06 -6.08 -2.38
C ALA A 836 -10.75 -7.50 -1.88
N ALA A 837 -9.72 -7.69 -1.04
CA ALA A 837 -9.48 -8.98 -0.38
C ALA A 837 -10.54 -9.26 0.69
N GLY A 838 -11.05 -8.22 1.37
CA GLY A 838 -12.17 -8.30 2.30
C GLY A 838 -13.52 -8.53 1.62
N GLU A 839 -13.75 -7.95 0.44
CA GLU A 839 -14.89 -8.30 -0.42
C GLU A 839 -14.88 -9.78 -0.80
N TYR A 840 -13.76 -10.25 -1.37
CA TYR A 840 -13.57 -11.66 -1.72
C TYR A 840 -13.77 -12.57 -0.49
N ALA A 841 -13.16 -12.24 0.64
CA ALA A 841 -13.30 -13.01 1.88
C ALA A 841 -14.76 -13.06 2.38
N GLY A 842 -15.47 -11.92 2.39
CA GLY A 842 -16.86 -11.86 2.84
C GLY A 842 -17.83 -12.63 1.94
N LEU A 843 -17.63 -12.58 0.62
CA LEU A 843 -18.39 -13.39 -0.33
C LEU A 843 -18.08 -14.89 -0.21
N MET A 844 -16.83 -15.26 0.04
CA MET A 844 -16.45 -16.66 0.32
C MET A 844 -17.03 -17.15 1.65
N VAL A 845 -17.14 -16.29 2.68
CA VAL A 845 -17.84 -16.60 3.94
C VAL A 845 -19.34 -16.85 3.69
N ILE A 846 -20.00 -16.03 2.87
CA ILE A 846 -21.40 -16.26 2.45
C ILE A 846 -21.52 -17.59 1.69
N ARG A 847 -20.61 -17.89 0.76
CA ARG A 847 -20.59 -19.16 0.02
C ARG A 847 -20.42 -20.36 0.96
N ALA A 848 -19.50 -20.28 1.92
CA ALA A 848 -19.27 -21.32 2.92
C ALA A 848 -20.51 -21.55 3.82
N TYR A 849 -21.20 -20.47 4.22
CA TYR A 849 -22.47 -20.57 4.94
C TYR A 849 -23.56 -21.29 4.13
N HIS A 850 -23.78 -20.91 2.86
CA HIS A 850 -24.77 -21.57 2.01
C HIS A 850 -24.43 -23.06 1.77
N LEU A 851 -23.15 -23.37 1.56
CA LEU A 851 -22.66 -24.75 1.50
C LEU A 851 -22.95 -25.53 2.79
N SER A 852 -22.75 -24.93 3.97
CA SER A 852 -23.06 -25.56 5.27
C SER A 852 -24.56 -25.79 5.50
N LYS A 853 -25.45 -25.22 4.68
CA LYS A 853 -26.90 -25.43 4.71
C LYS A 853 -27.39 -26.47 3.69
N GLY A 854 -26.53 -26.89 2.76
CA GLY A 854 -26.92 -27.68 1.58
C GLY A 854 -27.31 -26.83 0.36
N ASP A 855 -27.42 -25.51 0.52
CA ASP A 855 -27.82 -24.54 -0.50
C ASP A 855 -26.68 -24.20 -1.48
N SER A 856 -25.90 -25.22 -1.86
CA SER A 856 -24.76 -25.17 -2.79
C SER A 856 -25.06 -24.59 -4.18
N HIS A 857 -26.34 -24.50 -4.54
CA HIS A 857 -26.83 -23.93 -5.79
C HIS A 857 -26.99 -22.40 -5.73
N ARG A 858 -26.97 -21.79 -4.55
CA ARG A 858 -27.01 -20.32 -4.38
C ARG A 858 -25.71 -19.69 -4.87
N ASN A 859 -25.75 -19.10 -6.06
CA ASN A 859 -24.61 -18.43 -6.69
C ASN A 859 -24.92 -17.05 -7.30
N VAL A 860 -26.16 -16.55 -7.21
CA VAL A 860 -26.53 -15.23 -7.74
C VAL A 860 -26.11 -14.12 -6.78
N CYS A 861 -25.40 -13.12 -7.30
CA CYS A 861 -25.03 -11.92 -6.58
C CYS A 861 -25.68 -10.68 -7.23
N ILE A 862 -26.57 -10.00 -6.51
CA ILE A 862 -27.17 -8.73 -6.95
C ILE A 862 -26.19 -7.60 -6.63
N ILE A 863 -25.92 -6.72 -7.60
CA ILE A 863 -24.98 -5.60 -7.45
C ILE A 863 -25.53 -4.34 -8.14
N PRO A 864 -25.73 -3.21 -7.43
CA PRO A 864 -26.10 -1.94 -8.06
C PRO A 864 -25.06 -1.45 -9.07
N VAL A 865 -25.52 -0.81 -10.15
CA VAL A 865 -24.62 -0.23 -11.17
C VAL A 865 -23.69 0.86 -10.60
N SER A 866 -24.10 1.53 -9.52
CA SER A 866 -23.32 2.54 -8.77
C SER A 866 -22.17 1.96 -7.95
N ALA A 867 -22.21 0.67 -7.57
CA ALA A 867 -21.20 0.05 -6.71
C ALA A 867 -19.78 0.18 -7.31
N HIS A 868 -18.75 0.21 -6.47
CA HIS A 868 -17.35 0.30 -6.92
C HIS A 868 -16.96 -0.90 -7.81
N GLY A 869 -15.91 -0.73 -8.62
CA GLY A 869 -15.55 -1.72 -9.65
C GLY A 869 -14.97 -3.01 -9.08
N THR A 870 -14.50 -2.98 -7.82
CA THR A 870 -14.04 -4.15 -7.08
C THR A 870 -15.18 -5.12 -6.79
N ASN A 871 -16.35 -4.63 -6.36
CA ASN A 871 -17.49 -5.45 -5.94
C ASN A 871 -17.86 -6.53 -6.99
N PRO A 872 -18.12 -6.20 -8.28
CA PRO A 872 -18.37 -7.20 -9.32
C PRO A 872 -17.12 -8.01 -9.70
N ALA A 873 -15.90 -7.49 -9.59
CA ALA A 873 -14.69 -8.27 -9.82
C ALA A 873 -14.50 -9.34 -8.73
N SER A 874 -14.79 -9.01 -7.47
CA SER A 874 -14.79 -9.90 -6.30
C SER A 874 -15.88 -10.97 -6.43
N ALA A 875 -17.10 -10.60 -6.86
CA ALA A 875 -18.17 -11.57 -7.10
C ALA A 875 -17.84 -12.54 -8.25
N ALA A 876 -17.26 -12.05 -9.36
CA ALA A 876 -16.79 -12.90 -10.45
C ALA A 876 -15.65 -13.84 -10.01
N MET A 877 -14.73 -13.36 -9.17
CA MET A 877 -13.65 -14.15 -8.56
C MET A 877 -14.15 -15.24 -7.59
N CYS A 878 -15.33 -15.05 -6.98
CA CYS A 878 -16.03 -16.07 -6.19
C CYS A 878 -16.92 -17.01 -7.03
N GLY A 879 -16.91 -16.90 -8.36
CA GLY A 879 -17.73 -17.72 -9.26
C GLY A 879 -19.22 -17.37 -9.26
N MET A 880 -19.60 -16.20 -8.75
CA MET A 880 -21.00 -15.80 -8.63
C MET A 880 -21.56 -15.24 -9.94
N LYS A 881 -22.82 -15.59 -10.25
CA LYS A 881 -23.58 -15.00 -11.36
C LYS A 881 -24.04 -13.59 -10.95
N ILE A 882 -23.40 -12.57 -11.51
CA ILE A 882 -23.72 -11.17 -11.22
C ILE A 882 -25.02 -10.76 -11.91
N VAL A 883 -25.89 -10.09 -11.17
CA VAL A 883 -27.13 -9.49 -11.65
C VAL A 883 -27.11 -8.00 -11.30
N ALA A 884 -26.98 -7.17 -12.33
CA ALA A 884 -26.91 -5.72 -12.16
C ALA A 884 -28.31 -5.14 -11.94
N VAL A 885 -28.46 -4.22 -10.99
CA VAL A 885 -29.68 -3.43 -10.79
C VAL A 885 -29.41 -1.93 -10.96
N GLY A 886 -30.35 -1.23 -11.60
CA GLY A 886 -30.29 0.19 -11.88
C GLY A 886 -30.43 1.10 -10.66
N THR A 887 -30.29 2.40 -10.91
CA THR A 887 -30.58 3.47 -9.96
C THR A 887 -31.79 4.30 -10.43
N ASP A 888 -32.50 4.92 -9.49
CA ASP A 888 -33.54 5.89 -9.80
C ASP A 888 -32.96 7.21 -10.40
N SER A 889 -33.85 8.16 -10.73
CA SER A 889 -33.44 9.47 -11.27
C SER A 889 -32.78 10.40 -10.25
N LYS A 890 -32.66 10.00 -8.98
CA LYS A 890 -31.98 10.72 -7.90
C LYS A 890 -30.66 10.05 -7.50
N GLY A 891 -30.31 8.91 -8.10
CA GLY A 891 -29.09 8.16 -7.82
C GLY A 891 -29.23 7.05 -6.77
N ASN A 892 -30.41 6.83 -6.18
CA ASN A 892 -30.63 5.74 -5.22
C ASN A 892 -30.76 4.39 -5.94
N ILE A 893 -30.58 3.27 -5.24
CA ILE A 893 -30.89 1.93 -5.75
C ILE A 893 -32.38 1.84 -6.12
N ASN A 894 -32.69 1.26 -7.29
CA ASN A 894 -34.06 1.02 -7.70
C ASN A 894 -34.66 -0.17 -6.91
N ILE A 895 -35.31 0.12 -5.78
CA ILE A 895 -35.82 -0.91 -4.84
C ILE A 895 -36.80 -1.90 -5.53
N GLU A 896 -37.65 -1.44 -6.45
CA GLU A 896 -38.59 -2.31 -7.17
C GLU A 896 -37.88 -3.26 -8.16
N GLU A 897 -36.81 -2.79 -8.80
CA GLU A 897 -35.97 -3.62 -9.68
C GLU A 897 -35.14 -4.62 -8.87
N LEU A 898 -34.65 -4.22 -7.70
CA LEU A 898 -33.97 -5.10 -6.74
C LEU A 898 -34.93 -6.15 -6.16
N ARG A 899 -36.15 -5.76 -5.79
CA ARG A 899 -37.24 -6.66 -5.35
C ARG A 899 -37.54 -7.70 -6.40
N LYS A 900 -37.80 -7.27 -7.64
CA LYS A 900 -38.03 -8.17 -8.77
C LYS A 900 -36.84 -9.10 -9.02
N ALA A 901 -35.60 -8.59 -8.99
CA ALA A 901 -34.40 -9.41 -9.19
C ALA A 901 -34.19 -10.44 -8.07
N ALA A 902 -34.52 -10.08 -6.82
CA ALA A 902 -34.47 -10.99 -5.68
C ALA A 902 -35.55 -12.09 -5.78
N GLU A 903 -36.77 -11.73 -6.18
CA GLU A 903 -37.89 -12.69 -6.37
C GLU A 903 -37.68 -13.60 -7.58
N GLU A 904 -37.19 -13.08 -8.72
CA GLU A 904 -36.85 -13.85 -9.92
C GLU A 904 -35.70 -14.85 -9.69
N HIS A 905 -34.85 -14.59 -8.69
CA HIS A 905 -33.67 -15.41 -8.40
C HIS A 905 -33.67 -16.04 -7.00
N LYS A 906 -34.76 -15.96 -6.24
CA LYS A 906 -34.88 -16.38 -4.83
C LYS A 906 -34.29 -17.77 -4.52
N ASP A 907 -34.41 -18.72 -5.45
CA ASP A 907 -33.96 -20.09 -5.26
C ASP A 907 -32.44 -20.21 -5.46
N ASN A 908 -31.81 -19.26 -6.16
CA ASN A 908 -30.37 -19.24 -6.45
C ASN A 908 -29.66 -18.01 -5.82
N LEU A 909 -30.38 -17.16 -5.08
CA LEU A 909 -29.88 -15.92 -4.51
C LEU A 909 -28.88 -16.21 -3.40
N ALA A 910 -27.61 -15.84 -3.61
CA ALA A 910 -26.55 -15.97 -2.63
C ALA A 910 -26.37 -14.67 -1.84
N ALA A 911 -26.27 -13.53 -2.54
CA ALA A 911 -25.88 -12.26 -1.94
C ALA A 911 -26.46 -11.02 -2.64
N LEU A 912 -26.54 -9.92 -1.90
CA LEU A 912 -26.48 -8.54 -2.40
C LEU A 912 -25.11 -7.96 -2.00
N MET A 913 -24.49 -7.17 -2.88
CA MET A 913 -23.42 -6.23 -2.50
C MET A 913 -23.93 -4.79 -2.59
N VAL A 914 -23.86 -4.04 -1.49
CA VAL A 914 -24.29 -2.62 -1.42
C VAL A 914 -23.23 -1.77 -0.70
N THR A 915 -22.96 -0.56 -1.21
CA THR A 915 -22.12 0.45 -0.54
C THR A 915 -23.02 1.42 0.21
N TYR A 916 -22.71 1.76 1.47
CA TYR A 916 -23.54 2.70 2.25
C TYR A 916 -22.70 3.67 3.10
N PRO A 917 -23.03 4.98 3.16
CA PRO A 917 -23.83 5.70 2.16
C PRO A 917 -23.27 5.45 0.76
N SER A 918 -24.12 5.51 -0.27
CA SER A 918 -23.74 5.00 -1.59
C SER A 918 -22.65 5.86 -2.23
N THR A 919 -22.03 5.30 -3.27
CA THR A 919 -20.93 5.92 -4.04
C THR A 919 -21.32 7.23 -4.71
N HIS A 920 -22.60 7.63 -4.66
CA HIS A 920 -23.11 8.94 -5.08
C HIS A 920 -23.00 10.01 -3.99
N GLY A 921 -22.52 9.67 -2.79
CA GLY A 921 -22.39 10.58 -1.66
C GLY A 921 -23.71 10.84 -0.92
N VAL A 922 -24.66 9.90 -0.97
CA VAL A 922 -26.00 10.06 -0.37
C VAL A 922 -26.36 8.92 0.57
N TYR A 923 -27.11 9.26 1.62
CA TYR A 923 -27.85 8.29 2.41
C TYR A 923 -29.16 7.95 1.69
N GLU A 924 -29.36 6.67 1.40
CA GLU A 924 -30.55 6.17 0.70
C GLU A 924 -31.62 5.74 1.72
N GLU A 925 -32.82 6.32 1.61
CA GLU A 925 -33.98 5.87 2.39
C GLU A 925 -34.37 4.44 1.99
N GLY A 926 -34.74 3.61 2.97
CA GLY A 926 -35.15 2.22 2.72
C GLY A 926 -34.00 1.21 2.57
N ILE A 927 -32.77 1.53 2.99
CA ILE A 927 -31.67 0.55 3.04
C ILE A 927 -32.00 -0.67 3.93
N ASP A 928 -32.81 -0.47 4.97
CA ASP A 928 -33.38 -1.53 5.80
C ASP A 928 -34.42 -2.37 5.05
N GLU A 929 -35.26 -1.76 4.20
CA GLU A 929 -36.13 -2.51 3.27
C GLU A 929 -35.30 -3.35 2.30
N ILE A 930 -34.25 -2.79 1.72
CA ILE A 930 -33.32 -3.49 0.81
C ILE A 930 -32.70 -4.72 1.49
N CYS A 931 -32.22 -4.60 2.74
CA CYS A 931 -31.72 -5.74 3.51
C CYS A 931 -32.81 -6.82 3.68
N ASN A 932 -34.00 -6.41 4.14
CA ASN A 932 -35.12 -7.32 4.38
C ASN A 932 -35.58 -8.07 3.11
N ILE A 933 -35.60 -7.42 1.94
CA ILE A 933 -35.94 -8.06 0.65
C ILE A 933 -34.99 -9.22 0.34
N ILE A 934 -33.69 -9.03 0.57
CA ILE A 934 -32.66 -10.04 0.28
C ILE A 934 -32.76 -11.21 1.26
N HIS A 935 -32.95 -10.93 2.55
CA HIS A 935 -33.16 -11.96 3.58
C HIS A 935 -34.43 -12.78 3.36
N GLN A 936 -35.54 -12.15 2.97
CA GLN A 936 -36.80 -12.83 2.65
C GLN A 936 -36.69 -13.77 1.45
N ASN A 937 -35.74 -13.52 0.54
CA ASN A 937 -35.44 -14.37 -0.61
C ASN A 937 -34.22 -15.29 -0.39
N GLY A 938 -33.79 -15.49 0.87
CA GLY A 938 -32.73 -16.44 1.25
C GLY A 938 -31.30 -16.00 0.93
N GLY A 939 -31.09 -14.75 0.52
CA GLY A 939 -29.77 -14.18 0.30
C GLY A 939 -29.09 -13.70 1.59
N GLN A 940 -27.88 -13.19 1.43
CA GLN A 940 -27.10 -12.51 2.47
C GLN A 940 -26.71 -11.10 2.02
N VAL A 941 -26.61 -10.16 2.96
CA VAL A 941 -26.28 -8.76 2.67
C VAL A 941 -24.80 -8.53 2.96
N TYR A 942 -24.02 -8.37 1.89
CA TYR A 942 -22.66 -7.85 1.96
C TYR A 942 -22.71 -6.32 1.85
N MET A 943 -22.18 -5.62 2.86
CA MET A 943 -21.95 -4.19 2.78
C MET A 943 -20.49 -3.86 2.46
N ASP A 944 -20.28 -3.00 1.48
CA ASP A 944 -19.01 -2.34 1.22
C ASP A 944 -18.86 -1.15 2.20
N GLY A 945 -17.94 -1.30 3.16
CA GLY A 945 -17.64 -0.33 4.21
C GLY A 945 -16.58 0.70 3.83
N ALA A 946 -16.27 0.88 2.54
CA ALA A 946 -15.44 1.97 2.05
C ALA A 946 -15.86 3.35 2.58
N ASN A 947 -17.17 3.59 2.61
CA ASN A 947 -17.78 4.87 2.97
C ASN A 947 -18.14 4.96 4.48
N MET A 948 -17.56 4.09 5.32
CA MET A 948 -17.81 4.08 6.78
C MET A 948 -17.42 5.40 7.49
N ASN A 949 -16.64 6.29 6.87
CA ASN A 949 -16.32 7.60 7.45
C ASN A 949 -17.55 8.52 7.64
N ALA A 950 -18.67 8.23 6.99
CA ALA A 950 -19.94 8.86 7.29
C ALA A 950 -20.70 8.18 8.44
N GLN A 951 -20.47 6.88 8.67
CA GLN A 951 -21.30 6.05 9.55
C GLN A 951 -20.85 6.02 11.02
N VAL A 952 -19.54 5.99 11.32
CA VAL A 952 -19.04 5.61 12.65
C VAL A 952 -19.68 6.46 13.75
N GLY A 953 -20.38 5.81 14.69
CA GLY A 953 -21.06 6.45 15.81
C GLY A 953 -22.39 7.15 15.49
N LEU A 954 -22.83 7.15 14.23
CA LEU A 954 -24.11 7.69 13.77
C LEU A 954 -25.05 6.57 13.29
N THR A 955 -24.51 5.54 12.66
CA THR A 955 -25.20 4.29 12.30
C THR A 955 -24.18 3.15 12.25
N SER A 956 -24.58 1.92 11.94
CA SER A 956 -23.62 0.83 11.70
C SER A 956 -24.19 -0.28 10.79
N PRO A 957 -23.36 -0.92 9.95
CA PRO A 957 -23.81 -1.97 9.01
C PRO A 957 -24.60 -3.10 9.69
N GLY A 958 -24.11 -3.61 10.82
CA GLY A 958 -24.77 -4.67 11.56
C GLY A 958 -26.04 -4.24 12.31
N PHE A 959 -26.31 -2.93 12.44
CA PHE A 959 -27.60 -2.41 12.89
C PHE A 959 -28.58 -2.22 11.73
N ILE A 960 -28.08 -1.77 10.57
CA ILE A 960 -28.86 -1.59 9.32
C ILE A 960 -29.39 -2.91 8.76
N GLY A 961 -28.67 -4.02 8.97
CA GLY A 961 -29.07 -5.36 8.52
C GLY A 961 -28.05 -6.08 7.63
N ALA A 962 -26.83 -5.57 7.51
CA ALA A 962 -25.76 -6.30 6.83
C ALA A 962 -25.35 -7.56 7.62
N ASP A 963 -25.06 -8.65 6.91
CA ASP A 963 -24.53 -9.90 7.48
C ASP A 963 -23.00 -9.89 7.56
N VAL A 964 -22.35 -9.21 6.62
CA VAL A 964 -20.88 -9.07 6.51
C VAL A 964 -20.51 -7.71 5.91
N CYS A 965 -19.39 -7.15 6.36
CA CYS A 965 -18.83 -5.91 5.82
C CYS A 965 -17.30 -5.95 5.86
N HIS A 966 -16.62 -5.37 4.84
CA HIS A 966 -15.19 -5.06 4.95
C HIS A 966 -14.97 -3.60 5.34
N LEU A 967 -13.86 -3.31 6.04
CA LEU A 967 -13.46 -1.95 6.37
C LEU A 967 -12.17 -1.57 5.65
N ASN A 968 -12.14 -0.49 4.87
CA ASN A 968 -10.88 0.11 4.44
C ASN A 968 -10.22 0.82 5.64
N LEU A 969 -9.34 0.12 6.36
CA LEU A 969 -8.53 0.75 7.42
C LEU A 969 -7.63 1.88 6.88
N HIS A 970 -7.29 1.81 5.60
CA HIS A 970 -6.54 2.79 4.80
C HIS A 970 -7.44 3.86 4.13
N LYS A 971 -8.62 4.08 4.69
CA LYS A 971 -9.52 5.21 4.42
C LYS A 971 -10.04 5.75 5.76
N THR A 972 -10.94 5.00 6.39
CA THR A 972 -11.67 5.43 7.59
C THR A 972 -10.82 5.43 8.87
N PHE A 973 -9.77 4.60 8.96
CA PHE A 973 -9.01 4.36 10.20
C PHE A 973 -7.49 4.59 10.05
N CYS A 974 -7.13 5.66 9.33
CA CYS A 974 -5.83 6.33 9.32
C CYS A 974 -4.60 5.55 8.82
N ILE A 975 -4.68 4.30 8.34
CA ILE A 975 -3.55 3.66 7.65
C ILE A 975 -3.18 4.50 6.41
N PRO A 976 -1.90 4.85 6.19
CA PRO A 976 -1.46 5.74 5.12
C PRO A 976 -1.63 5.12 3.74
N HIS A 977 -2.06 5.97 2.79
CA HIS A 977 -2.38 5.61 1.41
C HIS A 977 -1.17 5.15 0.57
N GLY A 978 0.05 5.48 0.97
CA GLY A 978 1.31 4.88 0.51
C GLY A 978 1.63 5.02 -0.98
N GLY A 979 1.04 5.99 -1.66
CA GLY A 979 1.12 6.13 -3.12
C GLY A 979 0.29 5.10 -3.90
N GLY A 980 -0.59 4.36 -3.24
CA GLY A 980 -1.40 3.26 -3.81
C GLY A 980 -1.24 1.92 -3.09
N GLY A 981 -0.89 1.94 -1.81
CA GLY A 981 -0.60 0.76 -0.97
C GLY A 981 0.48 1.07 0.06
N PRO A 982 0.36 0.64 1.33
CA PRO A 982 -0.33 -0.59 1.73
C PRO A 982 -1.84 -0.44 2.00
N GLY A 983 -2.48 -1.57 2.30
CA GLY A 983 -3.83 -1.61 2.82
C GLY A 983 -4.01 -2.68 3.89
N MET A 984 -5.19 -2.63 4.51
CA MET A 984 -5.85 -3.71 5.24
C MET A 984 -7.36 -3.61 4.96
N GLY A 985 -8.04 -4.75 4.91
CA GLY A 985 -9.47 -4.89 4.63
C GLY A 985 -10.16 -5.92 5.54
N PRO A 986 -10.04 -5.81 6.88
CA PRO A 986 -10.66 -6.75 7.81
C PRO A 986 -12.17 -6.84 7.60
N ILE A 987 -12.73 -8.03 7.80
CA ILE A 987 -14.16 -8.28 7.66
C ILE A 987 -14.83 -8.47 9.02
N GLY A 988 -15.91 -7.72 9.25
CA GLY A 988 -16.84 -7.93 10.36
C GLY A 988 -18.03 -8.76 9.88
N VAL A 989 -18.51 -9.68 10.70
CA VAL A 989 -19.60 -10.61 10.35
C VAL A 989 -20.57 -10.85 11.51
N LYS A 990 -21.81 -11.21 11.16
CA LYS A 990 -22.82 -11.68 12.10
C LYS A 990 -22.52 -13.08 12.62
N LYS A 991 -23.10 -13.43 13.79
CA LYS A 991 -22.80 -14.66 14.53
C LYS A 991 -22.95 -15.95 13.68
N HIS A 992 -23.88 -16.00 12.73
CA HIS A 992 -24.07 -17.17 11.86
C HIS A 992 -23.00 -17.33 10.77
N LEU A 993 -22.29 -16.26 10.42
CA LEU A 993 -21.17 -16.26 9.48
C LEU A 993 -19.80 -16.41 10.17
N ALA A 994 -19.70 -16.04 11.46
CA ALA A 994 -18.48 -16.13 12.25
C ALA A 994 -17.76 -17.50 12.24
N PRO A 995 -18.44 -18.67 12.20
CA PRO A 995 -17.79 -19.98 12.03
C PRO A 995 -16.87 -20.10 10.82
N PHE A 996 -17.20 -19.45 9.70
CA PHE A 996 -16.56 -19.65 8.40
C PHE A 996 -15.42 -18.68 8.10
N LEU A 997 -15.16 -17.73 9.02
CA LEU A 997 -14.06 -16.76 8.90
C LEU A 997 -12.72 -17.48 8.63
N PRO A 998 -11.85 -16.91 7.77
CA PRO A 998 -10.66 -17.60 7.30
C PRO A 998 -9.65 -17.87 8.41
N SER A 999 -8.92 -18.98 8.26
CA SER A 999 -7.82 -19.39 9.14
C SER A 999 -6.51 -19.36 8.37
N HIS A 1000 -5.48 -20.07 8.82
CA HIS A 1000 -4.17 -20.12 8.15
C HIS A 1000 -3.43 -21.43 8.47
N PRO A 1001 -2.77 -22.11 7.50
CA PRO A 1001 -2.23 -23.46 7.67
C PRO A 1001 -1.04 -23.56 8.65
N VAL A 1002 -0.36 -22.45 8.94
CA VAL A 1002 0.83 -22.43 9.81
C VAL A 1002 0.52 -21.97 11.24
N VAL A 1003 -0.44 -21.05 11.39
CA VAL A 1003 -0.81 -20.43 12.68
C VAL A 1003 -2.33 -20.22 12.65
N PRO A 1004 -3.13 -21.13 13.23
CA PRO A 1004 -4.59 -21.06 13.13
C PRO A 1004 -5.16 -19.73 13.65
N THR A 1005 -5.92 -19.06 12.78
CA THR A 1005 -6.72 -17.87 13.10
C THR A 1005 -8.21 -18.16 12.90
N GLY A 1006 -9.04 -17.13 13.01
CA GLY A 1006 -10.49 -17.19 12.84
C GLY A 1006 -11.12 -15.88 13.29
N GLY A 1007 -12.31 -15.96 13.88
CA GLY A 1007 -13.00 -14.81 14.45
C GLY A 1007 -12.36 -14.21 15.70
N ILE A 1008 -12.54 -12.89 15.87
CA ILE A 1008 -12.23 -12.11 17.06
C ILE A 1008 -13.47 -11.26 17.40
N PRO A 1009 -14.25 -11.57 18.46
CA PRO A 1009 -14.17 -12.76 19.31
C PRO A 1009 -14.37 -14.09 18.54
N PRO A 1010 -13.81 -15.22 19.02
CA PRO A 1010 -13.91 -16.50 18.33
C PRO A 1010 -15.33 -17.10 18.39
N PRO A 1011 -15.77 -17.82 17.33
CA PRO A 1011 -17.05 -18.52 17.32
C PRO A 1011 -17.02 -19.77 18.22
N GLU A 1012 -18.20 -20.23 18.65
CA GLU A 1012 -18.37 -21.44 19.46
C GLU A 1012 -17.94 -22.72 18.72
N ASN A 1013 -18.23 -22.79 17.42
CA ASN A 1013 -17.82 -23.86 16.52
C ASN A 1013 -17.15 -23.22 15.31
N ALA A 1014 -15.86 -23.49 15.07
CA ALA A 1014 -15.12 -22.96 13.92
C ALA A 1014 -15.14 -23.97 12.75
N GLN A 1015 -15.40 -23.48 11.55
CA GLN A 1015 -15.42 -24.23 10.29
C GLN A 1015 -14.82 -23.34 9.17
N PRO A 1016 -13.55 -22.93 9.28
CA PRO A 1016 -12.95 -21.90 8.44
C PRO A 1016 -12.90 -22.31 6.96
N LEU A 1017 -13.22 -21.37 6.06
CA LEU A 1017 -13.31 -21.62 4.61
C LEU A 1017 -11.98 -21.93 3.90
N GLY A 1018 -10.85 -21.70 4.55
CA GLY A 1018 -9.51 -21.67 3.94
C GLY A 1018 -8.74 -20.40 4.32
N THR A 1019 -7.84 -19.98 3.43
CA THR A 1019 -6.85 -18.90 3.66
C THR A 1019 -6.92 -17.83 2.55
N ILE A 1020 -6.99 -16.55 2.93
CA ILE A 1020 -7.13 -15.39 2.02
C ILE A 1020 -5.78 -14.73 1.68
N SER A 1021 -4.88 -14.66 2.67
CA SER A 1021 -3.62 -13.90 2.64
C SER A 1021 -2.45 -14.79 3.10
N SER A 1022 -1.22 -14.48 2.67
CA SER A 1022 0.00 -15.25 3.01
C SER A 1022 0.45 -15.15 4.47
N ALA A 1023 -0.15 -14.24 5.26
CA ALA A 1023 0.11 -14.09 6.68
C ALA A 1023 -1.20 -14.19 7.47
N PRO A 1024 -1.18 -14.70 8.72
CA PRO A 1024 -2.40 -15.13 9.39
C PRO A 1024 -3.34 -13.95 9.74
N TRP A 1025 -2.76 -12.77 9.96
CA TRP A 1025 -3.42 -11.48 10.18
C TRP A 1025 -3.03 -10.43 9.13
N GLY A 1026 -2.67 -10.87 7.91
CA GLY A 1026 -2.28 -10.00 6.80
C GLY A 1026 -1.09 -9.08 7.14
N SER A 1027 -1.20 -7.80 6.80
CA SER A 1027 -0.21 -6.75 7.09
C SER A 1027 -0.23 -6.34 8.58
N ALA A 1028 0.12 -7.28 9.47
CA ALA A 1028 -0.07 -7.14 10.92
C ALA A 1028 0.56 -5.88 11.54
N LEU A 1029 1.69 -5.40 11.01
CA LEU A 1029 2.39 -4.21 11.48
C LEU A 1029 1.52 -2.95 11.46
N ILE A 1030 0.78 -2.70 10.38
CA ILE A 1030 0.01 -1.46 10.19
C ILE A 1030 -1.36 -1.47 10.89
N LEU A 1031 -1.77 -2.61 11.49
CA LEU A 1031 -2.94 -2.66 12.37
C LEU A 1031 -2.74 -1.80 13.64
N SER A 1032 -1.50 -1.49 14.02
CA SER A 1032 -1.21 -0.58 15.14
C SER A 1032 -1.73 0.85 14.88
N ILE A 1033 -1.79 1.28 13.62
CA ILE A 1033 -2.19 2.65 13.24
C ILE A 1033 -3.67 2.85 13.56
N SER A 1034 -4.54 1.99 13.01
CA SER A 1034 -5.99 2.02 13.28
C SER A 1034 -6.34 1.74 14.74
N TYR A 1035 -5.58 0.86 15.40
CA TYR A 1035 -5.73 0.64 16.84
C TYR A 1035 -5.42 1.90 17.65
N THR A 1036 -4.36 2.64 17.28
CA THR A 1036 -3.98 3.91 17.90
C THR A 1036 -5.06 4.97 17.66
N TYR A 1037 -5.52 5.15 16.42
CA TYR A 1037 -6.61 6.06 16.07
C TYR A 1037 -7.85 5.84 16.94
N ILE A 1038 -8.37 4.60 16.96
CA ILE A 1038 -9.60 4.25 17.69
C ILE A 1038 -9.42 4.44 19.21
N ALA A 1039 -8.28 4.01 19.77
CA ALA A 1039 -8.02 4.10 21.21
C ALA A 1039 -7.77 5.54 21.69
N MET A 1040 -7.23 6.44 20.84
CA MET A 1040 -7.05 7.86 21.17
C MET A 1040 -8.32 8.69 20.95
N MET A 1041 -9.10 8.38 19.90
CA MET A 1041 -10.34 9.11 19.62
C MET A 1041 -11.46 8.76 20.60
N GLY A 1042 -11.53 7.51 21.04
CA GLY A 1042 -12.66 7.00 21.83
C GLY A 1042 -13.98 7.06 21.04
N SER A 1043 -15.08 6.74 21.71
CA SER A 1043 -16.39 6.70 21.06
C SER A 1043 -16.83 8.09 20.60
N THR A 1044 -16.79 9.07 21.50
CA THR A 1044 -17.22 10.45 21.23
C THR A 1044 -16.35 11.14 20.17
N GLY A 1045 -15.03 10.90 20.16
CA GLY A 1045 -14.14 11.50 19.15
C GLY A 1045 -14.41 10.97 17.75
N LEU A 1046 -14.65 9.66 17.61
CA LEU A 1046 -15.02 9.03 16.33
C LEU A 1046 -16.40 9.48 15.84
N THR A 1047 -17.41 9.53 16.71
CA THR A 1047 -18.73 10.06 16.34
C THR A 1047 -18.62 11.49 15.82
N ASN A 1048 -17.81 12.34 16.46
CA ASN A 1048 -17.61 13.72 16.03
C ASN A 1048 -16.78 13.84 14.74
N ALA A 1049 -15.86 12.91 14.46
CA ALA A 1049 -15.17 12.83 13.17
C ALA A 1049 -16.19 12.63 12.03
N SER A 1050 -17.08 11.63 12.14
CA SER A 1050 -18.14 11.39 11.15
C SER A 1050 -19.04 12.60 10.94
N LYS A 1051 -19.43 13.30 12.02
CA LYS A 1051 -20.23 14.53 11.93
C LYS A 1051 -19.49 15.64 11.18
N ILE A 1052 -18.20 15.84 11.44
CA ILE A 1052 -17.41 16.92 10.83
C ILE A 1052 -17.07 16.58 9.36
N ALA A 1053 -16.87 15.31 9.00
CA ALA A 1053 -16.73 14.90 7.59
C ALA A 1053 -17.99 15.23 6.78
N ILE A 1054 -19.18 14.92 7.31
CA ILE A 1054 -20.47 15.28 6.69
C ILE A 1054 -20.66 16.80 6.62
N LEU A 1055 -20.32 17.54 7.69
CA LEU A 1055 -20.35 19.00 7.70
C LEU A 1055 -19.47 19.61 6.60
N ASN A 1056 -18.23 19.15 6.48
CA ASN A 1056 -17.26 19.67 5.53
C ASN A 1056 -17.73 19.45 4.08
N ALA A 1057 -18.27 18.27 3.77
CA ALA A 1057 -18.86 17.97 2.47
C ALA A 1057 -20.08 18.84 2.15
N ASN A 1058 -21.03 18.97 3.08
CA ASN A 1058 -22.20 19.84 2.90
C ASN A 1058 -21.80 21.31 2.74
N TYR A 1059 -20.80 21.78 3.50
CA TYR A 1059 -20.28 23.15 3.39
C TYR A 1059 -19.73 23.43 1.99
N MET A 1060 -18.89 22.54 1.46
CA MET A 1060 -18.33 22.69 0.11
C MET A 1060 -19.39 22.58 -0.98
N ALA A 1061 -20.31 21.61 -0.88
CA ALA A 1061 -21.44 21.48 -1.80
C ALA A 1061 -22.29 22.78 -1.82
N LYS A 1062 -22.55 23.37 -0.64
CA LYS A 1062 -23.28 24.63 -0.50
C LYS A 1062 -22.53 25.83 -1.07
N ARG A 1063 -21.19 25.87 -0.97
CA ARG A 1063 -20.38 26.91 -1.63
C ARG A 1063 -20.38 26.79 -3.15
N LEU A 1064 -20.45 25.57 -3.68
CA LEU A 1064 -20.28 25.28 -5.12
C LEU A 1064 -21.58 25.21 -5.92
N GLU A 1065 -22.75 25.01 -5.29
CA GLU A 1065 -24.03 24.73 -5.98
C GLU A 1065 -24.51 25.80 -6.98
N ASN A 1066 -24.07 27.06 -6.83
CA ASN A 1066 -24.39 28.16 -7.76
C ASN A 1066 -23.46 28.21 -8.99
N TYR A 1067 -22.40 27.41 -9.00
CA TYR A 1067 -21.35 27.38 -10.03
C TYR A 1067 -21.33 26.04 -10.78
N TYR A 1068 -21.59 24.95 -10.05
CA TYR A 1068 -21.64 23.58 -10.54
C TYR A 1068 -22.91 22.88 -10.02
N PRO A 1069 -23.67 22.17 -10.86
CA PRO A 1069 -24.77 21.34 -10.37
C PRO A 1069 -24.24 20.25 -9.44
N ILE A 1070 -24.77 20.18 -8.21
CA ILE A 1070 -24.52 19.06 -7.31
C ILE A 1070 -25.46 17.92 -7.75
N LEU A 1071 -24.90 16.83 -8.25
CA LEU A 1071 -25.64 15.86 -9.09
C LEU A 1071 -26.68 15.04 -8.30
N PHE A 1072 -26.35 14.67 -7.06
CA PHE A 1072 -27.19 13.84 -6.19
C PHE A 1072 -27.22 14.43 -4.77
N ARG A 1073 -28.37 14.30 -4.09
CA ARG A 1073 -28.63 14.78 -2.72
C ARG A 1073 -29.67 13.87 -2.06
N GLY A 1074 -29.57 13.70 -0.74
CA GLY A 1074 -30.58 13.02 0.08
C GLY A 1074 -31.91 13.81 0.15
N VAL A 1075 -32.92 13.22 0.81
CA VAL A 1075 -34.30 13.75 0.81
C VAL A 1075 -34.44 15.18 1.31
N ASN A 1076 -33.60 15.61 2.25
CA ASN A 1076 -33.59 16.98 2.81
C ASN A 1076 -32.60 17.92 2.09
N GLY A 1077 -32.08 17.53 0.92
CA GLY A 1077 -31.15 18.35 0.13
C GLY A 1077 -29.69 18.32 0.59
N THR A 1078 -29.35 17.50 1.57
CA THR A 1078 -27.98 17.31 2.09
C THR A 1078 -27.22 16.21 1.35
N VAL A 1079 -25.92 16.10 1.62
CA VAL A 1079 -25.02 15.03 1.17
C VAL A 1079 -24.41 14.31 2.37
N ALA A 1080 -23.75 13.17 2.18
CA ALA A 1080 -23.02 12.46 3.22
C ALA A 1080 -21.62 13.08 3.42
N HIS A 1081 -20.59 12.25 3.60
CA HIS A 1081 -19.17 12.64 3.67
C HIS A 1081 -18.53 13.09 2.34
N GLU A 1082 -19.22 12.89 1.21
CA GLU A 1082 -18.71 13.19 -0.14
C GLU A 1082 -19.86 13.66 -1.06
N PHE A 1083 -19.53 14.28 -2.19
CA PHE A 1083 -20.53 14.74 -3.18
C PHE A 1083 -19.98 14.82 -4.60
N ILE A 1084 -20.88 14.77 -5.59
CA ILE A 1084 -20.53 14.84 -7.02
C ILE A 1084 -20.92 16.20 -7.61
N VAL A 1085 -19.96 16.87 -8.25
CA VAL A 1085 -20.21 18.04 -9.12
C VAL A 1085 -20.30 17.60 -10.59
N ASP A 1086 -21.30 18.10 -11.32
CA ASP A 1086 -21.49 17.79 -12.73
C ASP A 1086 -20.73 18.78 -13.64
N LEU A 1087 -19.93 18.24 -14.57
CA LEU A 1087 -19.20 19.03 -15.57
C LEU A 1087 -19.66 18.72 -17.02
N ARG A 1088 -20.60 17.79 -17.21
CA ARG A 1088 -20.98 17.25 -18.54
C ARG A 1088 -21.51 18.32 -19.50
N ALA A 1089 -22.11 19.38 -18.98
CA ALA A 1089 -22.59 20.51 -19.76
C ALA A 1089 -21.45 21.33 -20.41
N PHE A 1090 -20.29 21.47 -19.74
CA PHE A 1090 -19.19 22.31 -20.20
C PHE A 1090 -18.48 21.75 -21.44
N LYS A 1091 -18.64 20.45 -21.72
CA LYS A 1091 -18.24 19.82 -22.99
C LYS A 1091 -18.99 20.42 -24.18
N ILE A 1092 -20.25 20.83 -23.98
CA ILE A 1092 -21.12 21.39 -25.01
C ILE A 1092 -20.99 22.92 -25.06
N SER A 1093 -20.94 23.61 -23.92
CA SER A 1093 -20.87 25.08 -23.88
C SER A 1093 -19.47 25.66 -24.08
N ALA A 1094 -18.42 24.93 -23.69
CA ALA A 1094 -17.03 25.41 -23.67
C ALA A 1094 -16.00 24.41 -24.21
N GLY A 1095 -16.41 23.23 -24.68
CA GLY A 1095 -15.49 22.16 -25.10
C GLY A 1095 -14.64 21.57 -23.95
N ILE A 1096 -14.99 21.83 -22.69
CA ILE A 1096 -14.21 21.46 -21.49
C ILE A 1096 -14.61 20.09 -20.96
N GLU A 1097 -13.62 19.25 -20.66
CA GLU A 1097 -13.78 17.92 -20.07
C GLU A 1097 -13.35 17.94 -18.58
N PRO A 1098 -13.73 16.94 -17.74
CA PRO A 1098 -13.26 16.86 -16.36
C PRO A 1098 -11.74 16.80 -16.22
N GLU A 1099 -11.04 16.24 -17.21
CA GLU A 1099 -9.57 16.20 -17.22
C GLU A 1099 -8.97 17.61 -17.30
N ASP A 1100 -9.58 18.55 -18.02
CA ASP A 1100 -9.08 19.93 -18.10
C ASP A 1100 -9.12 20.63 -16.73
N VAL A 1101 -10.23 20.45 -16.00
CA VAL A 1101 -10.38 20.96 -14.62
C VAL A 1101 -9.43 20.24 -13.67
N ALA A 1102 -9.29 18.91 -13.79
CA ALA A 1102 -8.36 18.13 -12.98
C ALA A 1102 -6.89 18.55 -13.19
N LYS A 1103 -6.48 18.85 -14.43
CA LYS A 1103 -5.14 19.39 -14.72
C LYS A 1103 -4.99 20.84 -14.26
N ARG A 1104 -6.02 21.68 -14.40
CA ARG A 1104 -5.96 23.08 -13.98
C ARG A 1104 -5.89 23.25 -12.46
N LEU A 1105 -6.52 22.39 -11.67
CA LEU A 1105 -6.39 22.38 -10.20
C LEU A 1105 -4.93 22.25 -9.72
N MET A 1106 -4.06 21.61 -10.50
CA MET A 1106 -2.62 21.52 -10.20
C MET A 1106 -1.94 22.88 -10.22
N ASP A 1107 -2.38 23.79 -11.10
CA ASP A 1107 -1.89 25.16 -11.14
C ASP A 1107 -2.37 25.98 -9.92
N TYR A 1108 -3.55 25.64 -9.38
CA TYR A 1108 -4.07 26.18 -8.11
C TYR A 1108 -3.43 25.53 -6.86
N GLY A 1109 -2.53 24.55 -7.05
CA GLY A 1109 -1.78 23.89 -5.98
C GLY A 1109 -2.46 22.65 -5.39
N PHE A 1110 -3.48 22.10 -6.05
CA PHE A 1110 -4.28 20.97 -5.55
C PHE A 1110 -4.14 19.71 -6.40
N HIS A 1111 -4.29 18.54 -5.78
CA HIS A 1111 -4.65 17.31 -6.49
C HIS A 1111 -6.13 17.35 -6.87
N ALA A 1112 -6.48 16.77 -8.03
CA ALA A 1112 -7.87 16.68 -8.46
C ALA A 1112 -8.71 15.74 -7.55
N PRO A 1113 -10.03 15.96 -7.44
CA PRO A 1113 -10.96 14.97 -6.89
C PRO A 1113 -11.04 13.69 -7.74
N THR A 1114 -11.81 12.71 -7.27
CA THR A 1114 -12.02 11.45 -7.99
C THR A 1114 -12.76 11.73 -9.30
N MET A 1115 -12.22 11.28 -10.43
CA MET A 1115 -12.59 11.77 -11.77
C MET A 1115 -13.38 10.73 -12.57
N SER A 1116 -14.56 11.11 -13.07
CA SER A 1116 -15.42 10.30 -13.95
C SER A 1116 -15.85 8.93 -13.39
N TRP A 1117 -15.81 8.75 -12.06
CA TRP A 1117 -16.39 7.64 -11.33
C TRP A 1117 -17.11 8.17 -10.07
N PRO A 1118 -18.29 7.65 -9.69
CA PRO A 1118 -19.07 6.62 -10.37
C PRO A 1118 -19.75 7.07 -11.68
N VAL A 1119 -19.91 8.38 -11.89
CA VAL A 1119 -20.55 8.93 -13.09
C VAL A 1119 -19.49 9.44 -14.09
N PRO A 1120 -19.46 8.96 -15.35
CA PRO A 1120 -18.58 9.51 -16.37
C PRO A 1120 -18.89 10.99 -16.66
N GLY A 1121 -17.86 11.83 -16.72
CA GLY A 1121 -18.00 13.27 -16.99
C GLY A 1121 -18.14 14.17 -15.76
N THR A 1122 -17.91 13.66 -14.54
CA THR A 1122 -18.03 14.41 -13.28
C THR A 1122 -16.73 14.41 -12.45
N LEU A 1123 -16.73 15.14 -11.34
CA LEU A 1123 -15.74 15.03 -10.26
C LEU A 1123 -16.46 14.73 -8.94
N MET A 1124 -15.88 13.86 -8.10
CA MET A 1124 -16.40 13.48 -6.78
C MET A 1124 -15.43 13.88 -5.68
N ILE A 1125 -15.94 14.67 -4.73
CA ILE A 1125 -15.20 15.45 -3.73
C ILE A 1125 -15.49 14.91 -2.33
N GLU A 1126 -14.45 14.48 -1.62
CA GLU A 1126 -14.48 14.06 -0.22
C GLU A 1126 -13.41 14.83 0.58
N PRO A 1127 -13.78 15.79 1.45
CA PRO A 1127 -12.79 16.60 2.19
C PRO A 1127 -12.28 15.96 3.50
N THR A 1128 -13.01 14.98 4.04
CA THR A 1128 -12.80 14.42 5.40
C THR A 1128 -12.96 15.43 6.54
N GLU A 1129 -12.84 14.94 7.77
CA GLU A 1129 -12.90 15.72 9.02
C GLU A 1129 -11.58 16.44 9.38
N SER A 1130 -10.47 16.02 8.76
CA SER A 1130 -9.13 16.50 9.11
C SER A 1130 -8.76 17.81 8.45
N GLU A 1131 -9.55 18.29 7.48
CA GLU A 1131 -9.25 19.51 6.76
C GLU A 1131 -9.83 20.77 7.43
N SER A 1132 -9.00 21.80 7.51
CA SER A 1132 -9.39 23.08 8.11
C SER A 1132 -10.36 23.83 7.19
N LYS A 1133 -11.30 24.60 7.76
CA LYS A 1133 -12.25 25.40 6.98
C LYS A 1133 -11.54 26.27 5.91
N ALA A 1134 -10.39 26.84 6.26
CA ALA A 1134 -9.60 27.66 5.35
C ALA A 1134 -9.03 26.90 4.13
N GLU A 1135 -8.83 25.58 4.22
CA GLU A 1135 -8.45 24.74 3.06
C GLU A 1135 -9.67 24.36 2.22
N LEU A 1136 -10.80 24.04 2.86
CA LEU A 1136 -12.08 23.86 2.16
C LEU A 1136 -12.42 25.11 1.33
N ASP A 1137 -12.18 26.29 1.91
CA ASP A 1137 -12.36 27.58 1.24
C ASP A 1137 -11.43 27.74 0.04
N ARG A 1138 -10.11 27.52 0.18
CA ARG A 1138 -9.15 27.61 -0.94
C ARG A 1138 -9.53 26.68 -2.10
N PHE A 1139 -9.98 25.46 -1.81
CA PHE A 1139 -10.40 24.52 -2.85
C PHE A 1139 -11.71 24.96 -3.53
N CYS A 1140 -12.68 25.46 -2.77
CA CYS A 1140 -13.90 26.03 -3.33
C CYS A 1140 -13.59 27.26 -4.20
N ASP A 1141 -12.72 28.15 -3.74
CA ASP A 1141 -12.29 29.36 -4.45
C ASP A 1141 -11.55 29.00 -5.75
N ALA A 1142 -10.72 27.95 -5.74
CA ALA A 1142 -10.08 27.42 -6.95
C ALA A 1142 -11.10 26.91 -7.97
N LEU A 1143 -12.10 26.11 -7.55
CA LEU A 1143 -13.15 25.65 -8.45
C LEU A 1143 -14.06 26.79 -8.96
N ILE A 1144 -14.34 27.80 -8.13
CA ILE A 1144 -15.09 28.99 -8.53
C ILE A 1144 -14.31 29.79 -9.58
N SER A 1145 -13.01 30.02 -9.38
CA SER A 1145 -12.15 30.69 -10.35
C SER A 1145 -12.01 29.88 -11.65
N ILE A 1146 -11.97 28.56 -11.58
CA ILE A 1146 -12.06 27.68 -12.76
C ILE A 1146 -13.43 27.80 -13.47
N ARG A 1147 -14.54 28.01 -12.74
CA ARG A 1147 -15.84 28.27 -13.37
C ARG A 1147 -15.84 29.58 -14.15
N GLU A 1148 -15.12 30.59 -13.69
CA GLU A 1148 -14.88 31.85 -14.41
C GLU A 1148 -13.99 31.65 -15.65
N GLU A 1149 -12.97 30.78 -15.59
CA GLU A 1149 -12.18 30.37 -16.75
C GLU A 1149 -13.04 29.69 -17.83
N ILE A 1150 -13.96 28.80 -17.42
CA ILE A 1150 -14.96 28.20 -18.31
C ILE A 1150 -15.87 29.29 -18.89
N ALA A 1151 -16.36 30.23 -18.06
CA ALA A 1151 -17.24 31.31 -18.51
C ALA A 1151 -16.58 32.28 -19.50
N GLN A 1152 -15.25 32.44 -19.45
CA GLN A 1152 -14.50 33.19 -20.46
C GLN A 1152 -14.54 32.51 -21.84
N ILE A 1153 -14.54 31.17 -21.89
CA ILE A 1153 -14.70 30.41 -23.13
C ILE A 1153 -16.15 30.49 -23.61
N GLU A 1154 -17.13 30.25 -22.73
CA GLU A 1154 -18.58 30.34 -23.04
C GLU A 1154 -18.99 31.72 -23.59
N SER A 1155 -18.29 32.79 -23.19
CA SER A 1155 -18.51 34.17 -23.66
C SER A 1155 -17.55 34.64 -24.75
N GLY A 1156 -16.73 33.75 -25.33
CA GLY A 1156 -15.82 34.05 -26.44
C GLY A 1156 -14.65 34.99 -26.11
N LYS A 1157 -14.35 35.18 -24.81
CA LYS A 1157 -13.20 35.97 -24.32
C LYS A 1157 -11.89 35.17 -24.33
N ALA A 1158 -11.98 33.85 -24.32
CA ALA A 1158 -10.87 32.92 -24.48
C ALA A 1158 -11.18 31.93 -25.62
N ASP A 1159 -10.15 31.52 -26.38
CA ASP A 1159 -10.32 30.52 -27.45
C ASP A 1159 -10.68 29.16 -26.87
N ILE A 1160 -11.52 28.39 -27.56
CA ILE A 1160 -12.04 27.09 -27.09
C ILE A 1160 -10.95 25.99 -27.03
N ASN A 1161 -9.90 26.09 -27.85
CA ASN A 1161 -8.79 25.13 -27.93
C ASN A 1161 -7.51 25.63 -27.24
N VAL A 1162 -7.26 26.94 -27.28
CA VAL A 1162 -6.00 27.57 -26.82
C VAL A 1162 -6.26 28.50 -25.63
N ASN A 1163 -6.68 27.92 -24.52
CA ASN A 1163 -6.92 28.59 -23.24
C ASN A 1163 -6.12 27.95 -22.10
N VAL A 1164 -6.22 28.51 -20.90
CA VAL A 1164 -5.43 28.07 -19.74
C VAL A 1164 -5.87 26.69 -19.20
N LEU A 1165 -7.14 26.31 -19.36
CA LEU A 1165 -7.66 24.98 -19.00
C LEU A 1165 -7.10 23.88 -19.93
N LYS A 1166 -7.19 24.09 -21.26
CA LYS A 1166 -6.60 23.19 -22.27
C LYS A 1166 -5.07 23.15 -22.18
N GLY A 1167 -4.45 24.28 -21.80
CA GLY A 1167 -3.01 24.41 -21.65
C GLY A 1167 -2.42 23.84 -20.36
N ALA A 1168 -3.25 23.47 -19.38
CA ALA A 1168 -2.82 22.98 -18.06
C ALA A 1168 -2.41 21.48 -18.08
N PRO A 1169 -1.50 21.06 -17.17
CA PRO A 1169 -0.83 21.88 -16.15
C PRO A 1169 0.39 22.64 -16.69
N HIS A 1170 0.85 23.65 -15.96
CA HIS A 1170 1.95 24.52 -16.37
C HIS A 1170 3.24 24.26 -15.55
N PRO A 1171 4.14 23.37 -16.01
CA PRO A 1171 5.40 23.09 -15.31
C PRO A 1171 6.41 24.26 -15.44
N PRO A 1172 7.41 24.35 -14.54
CA PRO A 1172 8.50 25.33 -14.65
C PRO A 1172 9.20 25.31 -16.01
N SER A 1173 9.40 24.13 -16.61
CA SER A 1173 10.05 23.95 -17.91
C SER A 1173 9.27 24.52 -19.11
N LEU A 1174 7.98 24.82 -18.93
CA LEU A 1174 7.13 25.53 -19.90
C LEU A 1174 7.08 27.03 -19.59
N LEU A 1175 7.01 27.38 -18.31
CA LEU A 1175 6.90 28.77 -17.82
C LEU A 1175 8.20 29.56 -17.93
N MET A 1176 9.36 28.89 -17.90
CA MET A 1176 10.70 29.49 -18.00
C MET A 1176 11.27 29.47 -19.43
N SER A 1177 10.51 28.97 -20.41
CA SER A 1177 10.85 29.06 -21.85
C SER A 1177 11.08 30.51 -22.28
N ASP A 1178 12.04 30.78 -23.16
CA ASP A 1178 12.21 32.12 -23.75
C ASP A 1178 10.95 32.53 -24.54
N THR A 1179 10.43 31.61 -25.35
CA THR A 1179 9.23 31.81 -26.18
C THR A 1179 7.96 31.49 -25.40
N TRP A 1180 6.94 32.35 -25.50
CA TRP A 1180 5.62 32.15 -24.90
C TRP A 1180 4.52 32.67 -25.83
N ASN A 1181 3.94 31.76 -26.62
CA ASN A 1181 2.96 32.08 -27.67
C ASN A 1181 1.51 31.77 -27.24
N LYS A 1182 1.23 31.74 -25.93
CA LYS A 1182 -0.10 31.48 -25.36
C LYS A 1182 -0.86 32.81 -25.16
N PRO A 1183 -2.18 32.89 -25.43
CA PRO A 1183 -2.97 34.13 -25.34
C PRO A 1183 -3.33 34.55 -23.90
N TYR A 1184 -2.56 34.10 -22.91
CA TYR A 1184 -2.72 34.37 -21.48
C TYR A 1184 -1.34 34.47 -20.82
N SER A 1185 -1.23 35.19 -19.71
CA SER A 1185 0.08 35.46 -19.10
C SER A 1185 0.67 34.24 -18.37
N ARG A 1186 2.01 34.19 -18.26
CA ARG A 1186 2.74 33.21 -17.42
C ARG A 1186 2.31 33.29 -15.96
N GLU A 1187 1.98 34.48 -15.48
CA GLU A 1187 1.51 34.71 -14.11
C GLU A 1187 0.11 34.13 -13.89
N TYR A 1188 -0.83 34.32 -14.82
CA TYR A 1188 -2.17 33.72 -14.72
C TYR A 1188 -2.14 32.19 -14.88
N ALA A 1189 -1.19 31.68 -15.67
CA ALA A 1189 -0.91 30.25 -15.75
C ALA A 1189 -0.42 29.69 -14.40
N ALA A 1190 0.60 30.30 -13.79
CA ALA A 1190 1.32 29.73 -12.63
C ALA A 1190 0.77 30.13 -11.25
N PHE A 1191 0.23 31.35 -11.12
CA PHE A 1191 -0.22 31.97 -9.87
C PHE A 1191 -1.65 32.55 -9.99
N PRO A 1192 -2.67 31.76 -10.42
CA PRO A 1192 -4.04 32.24 -10.54
C PRO A 1192 -4.69 32.63 -9.20
N ALA A 1193 -4.13 32.18 -8.07
CA ALA A 1193 -4.59 32.49 -6.72
C ALA A 1193 -3.48 33.09 -5.84
N SER A 1194 -3.85 33.92 -4.87
CA SER A 1194 -2.91 34.69 -4.05
C SER A 1194 -2.05 33.82 -3.11
N TRP A 1195 -2.60 32.73 -2.57
CA TRP A 1195 -1.89 31.83 -1.65
C TRP A 1195 -0.64 31.20 -2.27
N LEU A 1196 -0.64 31.01 -3.59
CA LEU A 1196 0.48 30.43 -4.35
C LEU A 1196 1.76 31.27 -4.30
N ARG A 1197 1.67 32.55 -3.92
CA ARG A 1197 2.83 33.42 -3.74
C ARG A 1197 3.57 33.18 -2.41
N GLY A 1198 2.91 32.50 -1.45
CA GLY A 1198 3.53 32.04 -0.21
C GLY A 1198 4.14 30.63 -0.33
N ALA A 1199 3.42 29.71 -0.97
CA ALA A 1199 3.91 28.37 -1.28
C ALA A 1199 3.33 27.87 -2.61
N LYS A 1200 4.19 27.40 -3.52
CA LYS A 1200 3.82 26.88 -4.83
C LYS A 1200 4.36 25.46 -5.00
N PHE A 1201 3.47 24.48 -5.06
CA PHE A 1201 3.80 23.17 -5.63
C PHE A 1201 3.89 23.30 -7.16
N TRP A 1202 4.84 22.60 -7.78
CA TRP A 1202 5.10 22.68 -9.22
C TRP A 1202 4.76 21.35 -9.93
N PRO A 1203 3.85 21.36 -10.91
CA PRO A 1203 3.72 20.24 -11.85
C PRO A 1203 5.07 19.93 -12.50
N SER A 1204 5.41 18.65 -12.56
CA SER A 1204 6.76 18.21 -12.98
C SER A 1204 6.90 18.02 -14.49
N THR A 1205 5.78 17.83 -15.19
CA THR A 1205 5.66 17.66 -16.66
C THR A 1205 4.48 18.49 -17.18
N GLY A 1206 4.38 18.64 -18.50
CA GLY A 1206 3.11 19.02 -19.14
C GLY A 1206 2.06 17.90 -19.03
N ARG A 1207 0.90 18.08 -19.66
CA ARG A 1207 -0.16 17.06 -19.64
C ARG A 1207 0.33 15.77 -20.32
N VAL A 1208 0.20 14.62 -19.66
CA VAL A 1208 0.68 13.34 -20.22
C VAL A 1208 -0.26 12.82 -21.31
N ASP A 1209 0.28 12.40 -22.47
CA ASP A 1209 -0.50 11.70 -23.48
C ASP A 1209 -0.85 10.29 -23.00
N ASN A 1210 -2.15 10.06 -22.79
CA ASN A 1210 -2.69 8.79 -22.34
C ASN A 1210 -2.82 7.73 -23.46
N VAL A 1211 -2.89 8.14 -24.72
CA VAL A 1211 -3.07 7.25 -25.88
C VAL A 1211 -1.73 6.83 -26.46
N TYR A 1212 -0.71 7.68 -26.41
CA TYR A 1212 0.64 7.37 -26.86
C TYR A 1212 1.25 6.20 -26.07
N GLY A 1213 1.30 6.27 -24.73
CA GLY A 1213 1.92 5.24 -23.88
C GLY A 1213 1.23 3.88 -23.94
N ASP A 1214 -0.10 3.83 -24.14
CA ASP A 1214 -0.84 2.57 -24.30
C ASP A 1214 -0.68 1.95 -25.71
N ARG A 1215 -0.18 2.72 -26.69
CA ARG A 1215 0.25 2.22 -28.01
C ARG A 1215 1.72 1.80 -28.00
N ASN A 1216 2.58 2.62 -27.41
CA ASN A 1216 4.03 2.49 -27.36
C ASN A 1216 4.47 1.97 -25.98
N LEU A 1217 3.98 0.79 -25.60
CA LEU A 1217 4.06 0.29 -24.23
C LEU A 1217 5.48 -0.12 -23.82
N ILE A 1218 6.18 0.80 -23.15
CA ILE A 1218 7.49 0.60 -22.52
C ILE A 1218 7.29 0.58 -21.01
N CYS A 1219 7.59 -0.55 -20.35
CA CYS A 1219 7.31 -0.79 -18.92
C CYS A 1219 8.55 -1.12 -18.07
N THR A 1220 9.74 -0.84 -18.61
CA THR A 1220 11.03 -0.88 -17.92
C THR A 1220 11.81 0.39 -18.27
N LEU A 1221 12.90 0.64 -17.56
CA LEU A 1221 13.94 1.54 -18.06
C LEU A 1221 14.58 0.91 -19.30
N LEU A 1222 14.91 1.72 -20.30
CA LEU A 1222 15.55 1.26 -21.52
C LEU A 1222 17.08 1.43 -21.43
N PRO A 1223 17.88 0.64 -22.16
CA PRO A 1223 19.32 0.87 -22.26
C PRO A 1223 19.62 2.28 -22.81
N VAL A 1224 20.67 2.94 -22.32
CA VAL A 1224 21.01 4.32 -22.68
C VAL A 1224 21.14 4.54 -24.20
N ALA A 1225 21.65 3.54 -24.93
CA ALA A 1225 21.72 3.58 -26.39
C ALA A 1225 20.32 3.62 -27.04
N GLN A 1226 19.39 2.75 -26.60
CA GLN A 1226 18.01 2.74 -27.08
C GLN A 1226 17.26 4.01 -26.67
N MET A 1227 17.51 4.55 -25.47
CA MET A 1227 16.97 5.86 -25.07
C MET A 1227 17.44 7.00 -26.00
N ALA A 1228 18.68 6.96 -26.47
CA ALA A 1228 19.20 7.94 -27.42
C ALA A 1228 18.58 7.77 -28.83
N GLU A 1229 18.40 6.53 -29.29
CA GLU A 1229 17.72 6.22 -30.55
C GLU A 1229 16.23 6.63 -30.52
N GLU A 1230 15.50 6.31 -29.44
CA GLU A 1230 14.09 6.68 -29.28
C GLU A 1230 13.93 8.20 -29.08
N ALA A 1231 14.83 8.88 -28.38
CA ALA A 1231 14.82 10.33 -28.28
C ALA A 1231 15.10 11.00 -29.64
N ALA A 1232 16.02 10.46 -30.44
CA ALA A 1232 16.28 10.93 -31.80
C ALA A 1232 15.11 10.66 -32.75
N ALA A 1233 14.44 9.50 -32.62
CA ALA A 1233 13.25 9.17 -33.39
C ALA A 1233 12.06 10.09 -33.04
N ALA A 1234 11.80 10.29 -31.74
CA ALA A 1234 10.75 11.20 -31.26
C ALA A 1234 10.99 12.63 -31.78
N ALA A 1235 12.21 13.13 -31.66
CA ALA A 1235 12.63 14.45 -32.16
C ALA A 1235 12.69 14.57 -33.70
N ALA A 1236 12.51 13.47 -34.44
CA ALA A 1236 12.33 13.45 -35.90
C ALA A 1236 10.85 13.30 -36.32
N THR A 1237 9.95 13.06 -35.36
CA THR A 1237 8.49 12.94 -35.58
C THR A 1237 7.69 14.11 -35.01
N ALA A 1238 8.32 15.02 -34.28
CA ALA A 1238 7.76 16.23 -33.69
C ALA A 1238 8.22 17.49 -34.45
#